data_AF-A0A4Q9RR86-F1
#
_entry.id   AF-A0A4Q9RR86-F1
#
_cell.length_a   1.000
_cell.length_b   1.000
_cell.length_c   1.000
_cell.angle_alpha   90.00
_cell.angle_beta   90.00
_cell.angle_gamma   90.00
#
_symmetry.space_group_name_H-M   'P 1'
#
loop_
_entity.id
_entity.type
_entity.pdbx_description
1 polymer ?
#
loop_
_entity_poly.entity_id
_entity_poly.type
_entity_poly.pdbx_seq_one_letter_code
_entity_poly.pdbx_strand_id
1 'polypeptide(L)'
;MMALLSLSMIFLAILFALEILFKEWDTKFDIMLFSYPVSLKTYLIGKFSGFTLKTFLSFLILIIGFVIGQNIRTGSEMQLGFSLWSYLYPFLIFGVLNCLFVCSVLFMIAYTTRKKLLVVIGGLLLYVLYMVLLVFSNSPFMAGSIPQSIEVQQLSSLLDPFGTSAYFFEARDLSVSEKNQFIVPLKGFLAINRIVYAVLSMLFLAISYRFYVFNKATSKKVLKRKQRNVKVAIVRLTEVKTPALDFGFKSELNAIISFAKVDLIYLFKSVTIVAVSMLLVFFVGMEMYSDIDKGIRLPNYYASSGLLATSISQSFHLLGGFILVYFINDMYWRSSSANFYLIEDSAFFSKEKLKGHLMSLAVLLVFLTTLLIVLALVFQVGYGYSQIDWLAYFGVIIFNTIPLFLFGTLLLLINSIIKSKYVALGVSILAVLVFTTPLIKMLLPYPLLHVFSGFKGVFSDLNGYGAYLSAFSNRLLFGICLLGLLWIFNSYLKSNQWSKIKSFIVIIFFGLSVFTGFNFMNGYLPKSEDAQLIEAINYEKNYRHYENISQPTITDVDTKIDLYPSENAYGIQGKYRIKNLSDEPIHKMLFNFHADLKLENVTLRIHNEDISIDEFVSEIELNKPLLPNDTATLEFNLSYKWYAVNGHQSFNAIVQNGSFMRISNYYPSLGYQPDKEIEDEQKREAYELGNPTTLKKLEAPEVFKNDFIDLNMMVSTENNQTPMGIGDVVKTWSENDRTYTKYKADGIPFRFAVASAKYQKQSIKHRNIEIEVLYHDRHFENVNRLLKNAVLSLDYCIDNFNVYPYEKISFVEVSSFTSGFAATAYPATIFMTENMIFHANIDSDPSKDVINELAGHELAHIWWGNSQINPDEREGASMLTESLAMYTEMMIYKKLYGKEPMMERVQIHQQIYDNEKGLYGNPPLYKVPYGATHIAYSKGAIAMVELSELIGEDKVNQALRSFLANNKYPKKPTSLDLLEEFYKVLPNDALRSKVDQLFMDVNK
;
A
#
# COMPACT_ATOMS: atom_id res chain seq x y z
N MET A 1 -9.52 13.76 11.63
CA MET A 1 -9.24 12.76 12.69
C MET A 1 -10.37 12.59 13.70
N MET A 2 -10.85 13.63 14.41
CA MET A 2 -11.91 13.47 15.43
C MET A 2 -13.20 12.80 14.94
N ALA A 3 -13.66 13.15 13.73
CA ALA A 3 -14.81 12.50 13.10
C ALA A 3 -14.60 10.98 12.95
N LEU A 4 -13.40 10.55 12.53
CA LEU A 4 -13.03 9.15 12.38
C LEU A 4 -12.94 8.44 13.74
N LEU A 5 -12.33 9.07 14.74
CA LEU A 5 -12.29 8.53 16.10
C LEU A 5 -13.69 8.34 16.67
N SER A 6 -14.68 9.17 16.30
CA SER A 6 -16.06 9.02 16.78
C SER A 6 -16.73 7.70 16.36
N LEU A 7 -16.23 7.02 15.32
CA LEU A 7 -16.70 5.68 14.95
C LEU A 7 -16.42 4.64 16.05
N SER A 8 -15.38 4.85 16.86
CA SER A 8 -15.09 3.99 18.02
C SER A 8 -16.28 3.92 19.01
N MET A 9 -17.13 4.95 19.03
CA MET A 9 -18.34 4.99 19.86
C MET A 9 -19.30 3.87 19.54
N ILE A 10 -19.38 3.41 18.29
CA ILE A 10 -20.23 2.27 17.90
C ILE A 10 -19.86 1.05 18.75
N PHE A 11 -18.56 0.74 18.82
CA PHE A 11 -18.06 -0.41 19.56
C PHE A 11 -18.23 -0.26 21.07
N LEU A 12 -17.89 0.93 21.61
CA LEU A 12 -18.10 1.25 23.03
C LEU A 12 -19.59 1.14 23.41
N ALA A 13 -20.47 1.69 22.57
CA ALA A 13 -21.91 1.67 22.77
C ALA A 13 -22.49 0.26 22.67
N ILE A 14 -22.00 -0.61 21.77
CA ILE A 14 -22.41 -2.03 21.73
C ILE A 14 -22.06 -2.72 23.05
N LEU A 15 -20.82 -2.55 23.54
CA LEU A 15 -20.38 -3.18 24.79
C LEU A 15 -21.24 -2.75 25.98
N PHE A 16 -21.42 -1.43 26.15
CA PHE A 16 -22.24 -0.90 27.23
C PHE A 16 -23.73 -1.20 27.04
N ALA A 17 -24.24 -1.31 25.82
CA ALA A 17 -25.62 -1.70 25.57
C ALA A 17 -25.89 -3.12 26.09
N LEU A 18 -24.99 -4.07 25.78
CA LEU A 18 -25.10 -5.45 26.24
C LEU A 18 -25.01 -5.57 27.78
N GLU A 19 -24.17 -4.76 28.42
CA GLU A 19 -24.02 -4.75 29.88
C GLU A 19 -25.19 -4.07 30.59
N ILE A 20 -25.66 -2.91 30.10
CA ILE A 20 -26.56 -2.02 30.85
C ILE A 20 -28.02 -2.23 30.46
N LEU A 21 -28.32 -2.38 29.17
CA LEU A 21 -29.70 -2.41 28.67
C LEU A 21 -30.34 -3.79 28.86
N PHE A 22 -29.54 -4.87 28.91
CA PHE A 22 -30.03 -6.23 29.09
C PHE A 22 -29.91 -6.76 30.53
N LYS A 23 -29.24 -6.02 31.42
CA LYS A 23 -28.90 -6.45 32.79
C LYS A 23 -30.07 -7.05 33.55
N GLU A 24 -31.23 -6.38 33.54
CA GLU A 24 -32.41 -6.81 34.29
C GLU A 24 -33.05 -8.05 33.69
N TRP A 25 -33.03 -8.22 32.35
CA TRP A 25 -33.56 -9.41 31.69
C TRP A 25 -32.66 -10.62 31.90
N ASP A 26 -31.35 -10.43 31.85
CA ASP A 26 -30.37 -11.50 32.07
C ASP A 26 -30.45 -12.04 33.50
N THR A 27 -30.63 -11.14 34.48
CA THR A 27 -30.76 -11.48 35.90
C THR A 27 -32.18 -11.85 36.32
N LYS A 28 -33.18 -11.68 35.43
CA LYS A 28 -34.63 -11.75 35.74
C LYS A 28 -35.08 -10.82 36.88
N PHE A 29 -34.29 -9.77 37.14
CA PHE A 29 -34.60 -8.76 38.15
C PHE A 29 -35.69 -7.80 37.68
N ASP A 30 -35.99 -7.77 36.37
CA ASP A 30 -37.06 -6.97 35.78
C ASP A 30 -38.42 -7.18 36.45
N ILE A 31 -38.74 -8.41 36.86
CA ILE A 31 -39.98 -8.76 37.57
C ILE A 31 -40.09 -8.02 38.92
N MET A 32 -38.98 -7.94 39.66
CA MET A 32 -38.93 -7.26 40.96
C MET A 32 -38.85 -5.74 40.78
N LEU A 33 -38.10 -5.25 39.79
CA LEU A 33 -37.96 -3.82 39.54
C LEU A 33 -39.31 -3.17 39.16
N PHE A 34 -40.12 -3.86 38.36
CA PHE A 34 -41.43 -3.33 37.92
C PHE A 34 -42.55 -3.48 38.96
N SER A 35 -42.28 -4.00 40.16
CA SER A 35 -43.23 -3.94 41.29
C SER A 35 -43.09 -2.66 42.12
N TYR A 36 -41.99 -1.91 41.97
CA TYR A 36 -41.80 -0.60 42.59
C TYR A 36 -42.55 0.51 41.83
N PRO A 37 -42.90 1.63 42.48
CA PRO A 37 -43.64 2.75 41.86
C PRO A 37 -42.74 3.61 40.96
N VAL A 38 -41.96 3.00 40.07
CA VAL A 38 -41.11 3.70 39.12
C VAL A 38 -41.88 3.94 37.82
N SER A 39 -42.01 5.20 37.41
CA SER A 39 -42.63 5.54 36.13
C SER A 39 -41.80 4.98 34.97
N LEU A 40 -42.48 4.49 33.93
CA LEU A 40 -41.79 3.95 32.76
C LEU A 40 -40.90 5.00 32.07
N LYS A 41 -41.36 6.26 32.03
CA LYS A 41 -40.62 7.37 31.46
C LYS A 41 -39.31 7.60 32.22
N THR A 42 -39.37 7.63 33.56
CA THR A 42 -38.19 7.79 34.42
C THR A 42 -37.22 6.62 34.25
N TYR A 43 -37.73 5.39 34.17
CA TYR A 43 -36.90 4.20 33.96
C TYR A 43 -36.13 4.25 32.63
N LEU A 44 -36.82 4.53 31.52
CA LEU A 44 -36.19 4.56 30.19
C LEU A 44 -35.21 5.75 30.05
N ILE A 45 -35.57 6.93 30.56
CA ILE A 45 -34.66 8.09 30.57
C ILE A 45 -33.41 7.77 31.39
N GLY A 46 -33.55 7.22 32.60
CA GLY A 46 -32.40 6.84 33.43
C GLY A 46 -31.49 5.82 32.76
N LYS A 47 -32.07 4.83 32.08
CA LYS A 47 -31.32 3.82 31.32
C LYS A 47 -30.57 4.41 30.13
N PHE A 48 -31.26 5.22 29.33
CA PHE A 48 -30.65 5.86 28.17
C PHE A 48 -29.55 6.84 28.58
N SER A 49 -29.79 7.68 29.60
CA SER A 49 -28.80 8.63 30.10
C SER A 49 -27.58 7.93 30.69
N GLY A 50 -27.76 6.88 31.49
CA GLY A 50 -26.63 6.13 32.05
C GLY A 50 -25.79 5.42 30.97
N PHE A 51 -26.46 4.86 29.96
CA PHE A 51 -25.82 4.24 28.80
C PHE A 51 -25.03 5.26 27.95
N THR A 52 -25.66 6.39 27.62
CA THR A 52 -25.04 7.46 26.82
C THR A 52 -23.89 8.12 27.57
N LEU A 53 -24.05 8.37 28.87
CA LEU A 53 -23.00 8.99 29.69
C LEU A 53 -21.74 8.12 29.76
N LYS A 54 -21.88 6.80 29.99
CA LYS A 54 -20.71 5.90 29.98
C LYS A 54 -20.02 5.91 28.60
N THR A 55 -20.78 5.81 27.52
CA THR A 55 -20.25 5.84 26.15
C THR A 55 -19.49 7.15 25.88
N PHE A 56 -20.10 8.28 26.25
CA PHE A 56 -19.53 9.61 26.10
C PHE A 56 -18.23 9.80 26.90
N LEU A 57 -18.21 9.42 28.18
CA LEU A 57 -17.02 9.55 29.03
C LEU A 57 -15.85 8.69 28.53
N SER A 58 -16.12 7.47 28.06
CA SER A 58 -15.09 6.63 27.45
C SER A 58 -14.49 7.26 26.19
N PHE A 59 -15.32 7.87 25.34
CA PHE A 59 -14.83 8.60 24.18
C PHE A 59 -14.06 9.88 24.57
N LEU A 60 -14.50 10.60 25.60
CA LEU A 60 -13.80 11.79 26.10
C LEU A 60 -12.37 11.43 26.55
N ILE A 61 -12.18 10.32 27.25
CA ILE A 61 -10.85 9.83 27.64
C ILE A 61 -9.98 9.55 26.41
N LEU A 62 -10.55 8.92 25.38
CA LEU A 62 -9.87 8.67 24.11
C LEU A 62 -9.42 9.98 23.45
N ILE A 63 -10.30 10.99 23.39
CA ILE A 63 -9.97 12.30 22.82
C ILE A 63 -8.91 13.04 23.63
N ILE A 64 -8.96 12.98 24.97
CA ILE A 64 -7.89 13.55 25.82
C ILE A 64 -6.54 12.91 25.48
N GLY A 65 -6.49 11.59 25.34
CA GLY A 65 -5.27 10.89 24.93
C GLY A 65 -4.77 11.33 23.55
N PHE A 66 -5.69 11.49 22.58
CA PHE A 66 -5.36 12.00 21.24
C PHE A 66 -4.80 13.42 21.28
N VAL A 67 -5.42 14.33 22.03
CA VAL A 67 -4.96 15.71 22.18
C VAL A 67 -3.55 15.73 22.79
N ILE A 68 -3.31 14.98 23.85
CA ILE A 68 -1.98 14.87 24.48
C ILE A 68 -0.96 14.37 23.46
N GLY A 69 -1.27 13.28 22.74
CA GLY A 69 -0.37 12.71 21.73
C GLY A 69 -0.02 13.67 20.60
N GLN A 70 -1.00 14.45 20.11
CA GLN A 70 -0.75 15.45 19.06
C GLN A 70 0.14 16.60 19.55
N ASN A 71 -0.02 17.05 20.79
CA ASN A 71 0.79 18.15 21.35
C ASN A 71 2.21 17.72 21.73
N ILE A 72 2.47 16.42 21.87
CA ILE A 72 3.82 15.88 22.11
C ILE A 72 4.58 15.66 20.79
N ARG A 73 3.88 15.62 19.65
CA ARG A 73 4.49 15.34 18.34
C ARG A 73 5.37 16.51 17.89
N THR A 74 6.59 16.20 17.42
CA THR A 74 7.57 17.16 16.87
C THR A 74 7.71 16.98 15.35
N GLY A 75 7.94 18.07 14.60
CA GLY A 75 8.20 18.04 13.15
C GLY A 75 8.04 19.42 12.50
N SER A 76 8.66 19.62 11.33
CA SER A 76 8.66 20.89 10.57
C SER A 76 7.29 21.25 9.99
N GLU A 77 6.46 20.27 9.66
CA GLU A 77 5.09 20.46 9.12
C GLU A 77 4.05 20.83 10.18
N MET A 78 4.42 20.84 11.47
CA MET A 78 3.48 21.05 12.58
C MET A 78 3.46 22.51 13.01
N GLN A 79 2.27 23.11 13.08
CA GLN A 79 2.13 24.42 13.71
C GLN A 79 2.46 24.34 15.21
N LEU A 80 3.35 25.22 15.64
CA LEU A 80 3.71 25.40 17.04
C LEU A 80 2.57 26.13 17.78
N GLY A 81 1.73 25.40 18.50
CA GLY A 81 0.74 26.01 19.41
C GLY A 81 -0.50 25.16 19.71
N PHE A 82 -1.01 25.27 20.95
CA PHE A 82 -2.27 24.63 21.35
C PHE A 82 -3.46 25.58 21.13
N SER A 83 -4.37 25.20 20.22
CA SER A 83 -5.67 25.86 20.08
C SER A 83 -6.79 24.98 20.65
N LEU A 84 -7.36 25.39 21.79
CA LEU A 84 -8.48 24.67 22.41
C LEU A 84 -9.68 24.55 21.45
N TRP A 85 -9.94 25.60 20.67
CA TRP A 85 -11.10 25.64 19.76
C TRP A 85 -10.98 24.62 18.62
N SER A 86 -9.76 24.39 18.12
CA SER A 86 -9.48 23.35 17.12
C SER A 86 -9.80 21.94 17.61
N TYR A 87 -9.88 21.73 18.93
CA TYR A 87 -10.29 20.46 19.54
C TYR A 87 -11.75 20.45 19.99
N LEU A 88 -12.23 21.53 20.61
CA LEU A 88 -13.57 21.60 21.18
C LEU A 88 -14.66 21.63 20.10
N TYR A 89 -14.46 22.38 19.02
CA TYR A 89 -15.46 22.52 17.95
C TYR A 89 -15.77 21.17 17.27
N PRO A 90 -14.79 20.39 16.78
CA PRO A 90 -15.08 19.08 16.20
C PRO A 90 -15.57 18.07 17.24
N PHE A 91 -15.17 18.21 18.52
CA PHE A 91 -15.68 17.36 19.60
C PHE A 91 -17.20 17.54 19.81
N LEU A 92 -17.70 18.77 19.74
CA LEU A 92 -19.14 19.04 19.85
C LEU A 92 -19.90 18.51 18.63
N ILE A 93 -19.39 18.75 17.42
CA ILE A 93 -20.09 18.41 16.17
C ILE A 93 -20.06 16.92 15.87
N PHE A 94 -18.93 16.27 16.10
CA PHE A 94 -18.77 14.84 15.81
C PHE A 94 -18.94 14.01 17.07
N GLY A 95 -18.28 14.36 18.17
CA GLY A 95 -18.35 13.58 19.40
C GLY A 95 -19.76 13.55 20.00
N VAL A 96 -20.28 14.70 20.41
CA VAL A 96 -21.58 14.75 21.12
C VAL A 96 -22.73 14.23 20.26
N LEU A 97 -22.84 14.72 19.01
CA LEU A 97 -23.95 14.35 18.13
C LEU A 97 -23.88 12.88 17.68
N ASN A 98 -22.70 12.36 17.33
CA ASN A 98 -22.60 10.94 16.93
C ASN A 98 -22.85 10.02 18.12
N CYS A 99 -22.41 10.38 19.34
CA CYS A 99 -22.71 9.62 20.56
C CYS A 99 -24.22 9.53 20.79
N LEU A 100 -24.93 10.66 20.70
CA LEU A 100 -26.38 10.73 20.86
C LEU A 100 -27.08 9.82 19.83
N PHE A 101 -26.67 9.90 18.56
CA PHE A 101 -27.26 9.12 17.47
C PHE A 101 -27.05 7.62 17.65
N VAL A 102 -25.79 7.20 17.84
CA VAL A 102 -25.43 5.77 18.02
C VAL A 102 -26.17 5.18 19.22
N CYS A 103 -26.15 5.87 20.36
CA CYS A 103 -26.85 5.39 21.55
C CYS A 103 -28.36 5.30 21.31
N SER A 104 -28.97 6.26 20.60
CA SER A 104 -30.41 6.27 20.34
C SER A 104 -30.84 5.09 19.46
N VAL A 105 -30.08 4.78 18.41
CA VAL A 105 -30.34 3.64 17.52
C VAL A 105 -30.22 2.31 18.28
N LEU A 106 -29.12 2.10 19.01
CA LEU A 106 -28.90 0.86 19.75
C LEU A 106 -29.92 0.66 20.87
N PHE A 107 -30.29 1.75 21.56
CA PHE A 107 -31.33 1.73 22.58
C PHE A 107 -32.69 1.33 22.00
N MET A 108 -33.05 1.87 20.83
CA MET A 108 -34.26 1.49 20.10
C MET A 108 -34.26 0.00 19.77
N ILE A 109 -33.18 -0.52 19.19
CA ILE A 109 -33.10 -1.94 18.82
C ILE A 109 -33.18 -2.83 20.06
N ALA A 110 -32.51 -2.46 21.15
CA ALA A 110 -32.51 -3.22 22.40
C ALA A 110 -33.92 -3.36 22.99
N TYR A 111 -34.66 -2.25 23.10
CA TYR A 111 -35.98 -2.22 23.75
C TYR A 111 -37.13 -2.66 22.84
N THR A 112 -36.97 -2.61 21.52
CA THR A 112 -37.94 -3.15 20.56
C THR A 112 -37.80 -4.66 20.40
N THR A 113 -36.58 -5.19 20.30
CA THR A 113 -36.33 -6.59 19.93
C THR A 113 -36.04 -7.52 21.10
N ARG A 114 -35.45 -7.00 22.19
CA ARG A 114 -34.90 -7.78 23.32
C ARG A 114 -33.92 -8.89 22.91
N LYS A 115 -33.26 -8.76 21.76
CA LYS A 115 -32.25 -9.72 21.29
C LYS A 115 -30.89 -9.06 21.20
N LYS A 116 -29.93 -9.55 22.00
CA LYS A 116 -28.53 -9.07 21.98
C LYS A 116 -27.91 -9.11 20.58
N LEU A 117 -28.17 -10.18 19.83
CA LEU A 117 -27.70 -10.34 18.44
C LEU A 117 -28.13 -9.18 17.54
N LEU A 118 -29.37 -8.71 17.66
CA LEU A 118 -29.87 -7.62 16.81
C LEU A 118 -29.27 -6.26 17.18
N VAL A 119 -28.94 -6.02 18.45
CA VAL A 119 -28.23 -4.80 18.88
C VAL A 119 -26.82 -4.77 18.30
N VAL A 120 -26.13 -5.91 18.34
CA VAL A 120 -24.80 -6.01 17.74
C VAL A 120 -24.89 -5.79 16.22
N ILE A 121 -25.74 -6.54 15.51
CA ILE A 121 -25.96 -6.36 14.06
C ILE A 121 -26.32 -4.90 13.73
N GLY A 122 -27.18 -4.26 14.52
CA GLY A 122 -27.55 -2.86 14.32
C GLY A 122 -26.37 -1.90 14.42
N GLY A 123 -25.50 -2.06 15.41
CA GLY A 123 -24.28 -1.25 15.52
C GLY A 123 -23.30 -1.54 14.39
N LEU A 124 -23.14 -2.80 14.00
CA LEU A 124 -22.30 -3.16 12.84
C LEU A 124 -22.83 -2.53 11.54
N LEU A 125 -24.15 -2.54 11.33
CA LEU A 125 -24.77 -1.93 10.17
C LEU A 125 -24.57 -0.41 10.14
N LEU A 126 -24.49 0.27 11.28
CA LEU A 126 -24.12 1.69 11.32
C LEU A 126 -22.69 1.93 10.82
N TYR A 127 -21.75 1.06 11.20
CA TYR A 127 -20.37 1.13 10.71
C TYR A 127 -20.28 0.81 9.22
N VAL A 128 -20.99 -0.23 8.76
CA VAL A 128 -21.11 -0.61 7.34
C VAL A 128 -21.68 0.55 6.52
N LEU A 129 -22.80 1.13 6.97
CA LEU A 129 -23.45 2.25 6.31
C LEU A 129 -22.50 3.44 6.17
N TYR A 130 -21.75 3.77 7.22
CA TYR A 130 -20.72 4.79 7.17
C TYR A 130 -19.66 4.50 6.12
N MET A 131 -19.07 3.30 6.14
CA MET A 131 -17.99 2.93 5.21
C MET A 131 -18.45 3.02 3.75
N VAL A 132 -19.66 2.50 3.45
CA VAL A 132 -20.23 2.57 2.10
C VAL A 132 -20.44 4.02 1.66
N LEU A 133 -20.97 4.88 2.53
CA LEU A 133 -21.22 6.28 2.17
C LEU A 133 -19.91 7.07 2.02
N LEU A 134 -18.87 6.74 2.78
CA LEU A 134 -17.56 7.38 2.70
C LEU A 134 -16.86 7.11 1.35
N VAL A 135 -17.09 5.93 0.73
CA VAL A 135 -16.63 5.65 -0.65
C VAL A 135 -17.14 6.74 -1.61
N PHE A 136 -18.35 7.23 -1.37
CA PHE A 136 -19.01 8.20 -2.24
C PHE A 136 -18.68 9.67 -1.94
N SER A 137 -17.82 9.94 -0.94
CA SER A 137 -17.62 11.30 -0.40
C SER A 137 -16.32 11.99 -0.82
N ASN A 138 -15.52 11.41 -1.73
CA ASN A 138 -14.14 11.86 -2.03
C ASN A 138 -13.29 12.08 -0.77
N SER A 139 -13.45 11.24 0.25
CA SER A 139 -12.69 11.42 1.49
C SER A 139 -11.21 11.07 1.26
N PRO A 140 -10.25 11.92 1.67
CA PRO A 140 -8.83 11.58 1.66
C PRO A 140 -8.48 10.39 2.57
N PHE A 141 -9.41 9.91 3.40
CA PHE A 141 -9.23 8.73 4.23
C PHE A 141 -9.54 7.41 3.50
N MET A 142 -10.21 7.47 2.36
CA MET A 142 -10.35 6.32 1.48
C MET A 142 -9.24 6.43 0.45
N ALA A 143 -8.10 5.79 0.75
CA ALA A 143 -6.95 5.75 -0.15
C ALA A 143 -7.40 5.19 -1.51
N GLY A 144 -7.14 5.94 -2.59
CA GLY A 144 -7.61 5.56 -3.92
C GLY A 144 -9.12 5.73 -4.14
N SER A 145 -9.85 6.44 -3.25
CA SER A 145 -11.23 6.85 -3.58
C SER A 145 -11.20 7.81 -4.75
N ILE A 146 -11.82 7.36 -5.82
CA ILE A 146 -11.82 8.07 -7.08
C ILE A 146 -12.88 9.15 -7.05
N PRO A 147 -12.60 10.33 -7.64
CA PRO A 147 -13.54 11.42 -7.73
C PRO A 147 -14.95 10.96 -8.14
N GLN A 148 -15.92 11.14 -7.26
CA GLN A 148 -17.33 10.86 -7.55
C GLN A 148 -18.01 12.10 -8.13
N SER A 149 -19.13 11.90 -8.83
CA SER A 149 -19.94 13.03 -9.31
C SER A 149 -20.41 13.91 -8.14
N ILE A 150 -20.64 15.19 -8.43
CA ILE A 150 -21.03 16.17 -7.40
C ILE A 150 -22.36 15.77 -6.76
N GLU A 151 -23.29 15.22 -7.53
CA GLU A 151 -24.60 14.76 -7.05
C GLU A 151 -24.46 13.60 -6.06
N VAL A 152 -23.56 12.66 -6.35
CA VAL A 152 -23.27 11.50 -5.49
C VAL A 152 -22.62 11.97 -4.19
N GLN A 153 -21.69 12.93 -4.27
CA GLN A 153 -21.08 13.54 -3.09
C GLN A 153 -22.11 14.29 -2.23
N GLN A 154 -23.04 15.05 -2.84
CA GLN A 154 -24.12 15.73 -2.12
C GLN A 154 -25.04 14.73 -1.42
N LEU A 155 -25.40 13.63 -2.09
CA LEU A 155 -26.21 12.58 -1.48
C LEU A 155 -25.48 11.92 -0.30
N SER A 156 -24.20 11.58 -0.47
CA SER A 156 -23.36 11.04 0.60
C SER A 156 -23.25 12.00 1.79
N SER A 157 -23.06 13.30 1.52
CA SER A 157 -23.01 14.34 2.55
C SER A 157 -24.28 14.41 3.39
N LEU A 158 -25.46 14.12 2.81
CA LEU A 158 -26.72 14.11 3.54
C LEU A 158 -26.96 12.79 4.29
N LEU A 159 -26.62 11.66 3.68
CA LEU A 159 -26.92 10.32 4.21
C LEU A 159 -25.88 9.80 5.21
N ASP A 160 -24.70 10.42 5.31
CA ASP A 160 -23.66 10.01 6.27
C ASP A 160 -24.06 10.35 7.71
N PRO A 161 -24.35 9.36 8.57
CA PRO A 161 -24.76 9.60 9.96
C PRO A 161 -23.66 10.22 10.82
N PHE A 162 -22.40 10.10 10.43
CA PHE A 162 -21.25 10.62 11.18
C PHE A 162 -20.81 12.00 10.70
N GLY A 163 -21.30 12.47 9.55
CA GLY A 163 -21.12 13.83 9.03
C GLY A 163 -19.72 14.11 8.46
N THR A 164 -18.93 13.06 8.26
CA THR A 164 -17.56 13.16 7.73
C THR A 164 -17.60 13.55 6.25
N SER A 165 -18.55 12.97 5.51
CA SER A 165 -18.78 13.24 4.09
C SER A 165 -19.17 14.70 3.86
N ALA A 166 -20.03 15.25 4.71
CA ALA A 166 -20.43 16.65 4.65
C ALA A 166 -19.29 17.61 5.02
N TYR A 167 -18.41 17.22 5.95
CA TYR A 167 -17.23 18.01 6.28
C TYR A 167 -16.27 18.10 5.09
N PHE A 168 -16.00 16.99 4.40
CA PHE A 168 -15.12 17.00 3.23
C PHE A 168 -15.70 17.76 2.06
N PHE A 169 -17.01 17.63 1.83
CA PHE A 169 -17.69 18.38 0.78
C PHE A 169 -17.55 19.89 0.96
N GLU A 170 -17.70 20.41 2.18
CA GLU A 170 -17.52 21.85 2.46
C GLU A 170 -16.05 22.29 2.49
N ALA A 171 -15.12 21.38 2.84
CA ALA A 171 -13.69 21.69 2.96
C ALA A 171 -12.94 21.69 1.62
N ARG A 172 -13.55 21.17 0.54
CA ARG A 172 -12.87 20.93 -0.74
C ARG A 172 -12.36 22.21 -1.41
N ASP A 173 -13.11 23.30 -1.27
CA ASP A 173 -12.85 24.57 -1.96
C ASP A 173 -11.82 25.45 -1.21
N LEU A 174 -11.38 25.01 -0.02
CA LEU A 174 -10.39 25.74 0.78
C LEU A 174 -8.96 25.45 0.33
N SER A 175 -8.15 26.50 0.20
CA SER A 175 -6.71 26.39 -0.02
C SER A 175 -5.99 25.76 1.19
N VAL A 176 -4.75 25.29 0.98
CA VAL A 176 -3.90 24.76 2.06
C VAL A 176 -3.71 25.80 3.17
N SER A 177 -3.50 27.07 2.80
CA SER A 177 -3.36 28.16 3.77
C SER A 177 -4.63 28.38 4.58
N GLU A 178 -5.80 28.38 3.93
CA GLU A 178 -7.09 28.55 4.61
C GLU A 178 -7.40 27.37 5.54
N LYS A 179 -7.13 26.13 5.12
CA LYS A 179 -7.30 24.93 5.97
C LYS A 179 -6.41 24.97 7.22
N ASN A 180 -5.24 25.61 7.13
CA ASN A 180 -4.29 25.76 8.23
C ASN A 180 -4.60 26.94 9.16
N GLN A 181 -5.41 27.91 8.74
CA GLN A 181 -5.76 29.10 9.53
C GLN A 181 -7.19 29.07 10.07
N PHE A 182 -8.12 28.47 9.33
CA PHE A 182 -9.54 28.49 9.61
C PHE A 182 -10.11 27.07 9.77
N ILE A 183 -11.10 26.97 10.66
CA ILE A 183 -11.89 25.75 10.80
C ILE A 183 -13.05 25.79 9.80
N VAL A 184 -13.33 24.66 9.16
CA VAL A 184 -14.49 24.49 8.27
C VAL A 184 -15.76 24.92 9.00
N PRO A 185 -16.49 25.93 8.50
CA PRO A 185 -17.66 26.47 9.20
C PRO A 185 -18.83 25.49 9.19
N LEU A 186 -19.68 25.54 10.22
CA LEU A 186 -20.92 24.76 10.30
C LEU A 186 -21.99 25.40 9.40
N LYS A 187 -21.84 25.24 8.08
CA LYS A 187 -22.74 25.78 7.04
C LYS A 187 -23.06 24.68 6.02
N GLY A 188 -23.93 25.02 5.07
CA GLY A 188 -24.27 24.15 3.93
C GLY A 188 -24.71 22.74 4.34
N PHE A 189 -24.17 21.74 3.66
CA PHE A 189 -24.50 20.33 3.87
C PHE A 189 -24.08 19.84 5.26
N LEU A 190 -23.00 20.37 5.83
CA LEU A 190 -22.57 20.01 7.18
C LEU A 190 -23.64 20.41 8.21
N ALA A 191 -24.16 21.64 8.15
CA ALA A 191 -25.21 22.08 9.07
C ALA A 191 -26.50 21.26 8.93
N ILE A 192 -26.96 21.04 7.69
CA ILE A 192 -28.18 20.28 7.38
C ILE A 192 -28.07 18.86 7.94
N ASN A 193 -26.95 18.18 7.64
CA ASN A 193 -26.70 16.83 8.10
C ASN A 193 -26.75 16.73 9.63
N ARG A 194 -26.04 17.61 10.35
CA ARG A 194 -26.01 17.58 11.82
C ARG A 194 -27.37 17.81 12.46
N ILE A 195 -28.22 18.66 11.87
CA ILE A 195 -29.60 18.88 12.32
C ILE A 195 -30.46 17.62 12.08
N VAL A 196 -30.38 17.02 10.89
CA VAL A 196 -31.15 15.81 10.53
C VAL A 196 -30.86 14.68 11.51
N TYR A 197 -29.59 14.38 11.79
CA TYR A 197 -29.25 13.28 12.70
C TYR A 197 -29.57 13.56 14.16
N ALA A 198 -29.56 14.82 14.60
CA ALA A 198 -30.07 15.21 15.91
C ALA A 198 -31.58 14.94 16.03
N VAL A 199 -32.35 15.31 15.00
CA VAL A 199 -33.81 15.05 14.95
C VAL A 199 -34.11 13.56 14.88
N LEU A 200 -33.38 12.80 14.06
CA LEU A 200 -33.53 11.33 13.97
C LEU A 200 -33.22 10.63 15.30
N SER A 201 -32.22 11.11 16.04
CA SER A 201 -31.90 10.60 17.38
C SER A 201 -33.11 10.72 18.32
N MET A 202 -33.73 11.90 18.35
CA MET A 202 -34.94 12.14 19.16
C MET A 202 -36.13 11.30 18.69
N LEU A 203 -36.28 11.11 17.38
CA LEU A 203 -37.31 10.25 16.80
C LEU A 203 -37.14 8.79 17.25
N PHE A 204 -35.92 8.24 17.22
CA PHE A 204 -35.65 6.88 17.68
C PHE A 204 -35.94 6.68 19.16
N LEU A 205 -35.67 7.69 20.00
CA LEU A 205 -36.06 7.65 21.42
C LEU A 205 -37.58 7.66 21.61
N ALA A 206 -38.31 8.47 20.83
CA ALA A 206 -39.77 8.49 20.86
C ALA A 206 -40.38 7.15 20.40
N ILE A 207 -39.81 6.54 19.35
CA ILE A 207 -40.18 5.20 18.85
C ILE A 207 -39.92 4.15 19.94
N SER A 208 -38.75 4.18 20.57
CA SER A 208 -38.37 3.28 21.67
C SER A 208 -39.38 3.30 22.81
N TYR A 209 -39.78 4.51 23.23
CA TYR A 209 -40.79 4.72 24.26
C TYR A 209 -42.14 4.12 23.85
N ARG A 210 -42.61 4.42 22.63
CA ARG A 210 -43.90 3.95 22.12
C ARG A 210 -43.96 2.42 22.04
N PHE A 211 -42.97 1.77 21.44
CA PHE A 211 -42.94 0.31 21.30
C PHE A 211 -42.87 -0.42 22.64
N TYR A 212 -42.11 0.11 23.61
CA TYR A 212 -42.02 -0.51 24.92
C TYR A 212 -43.35 -0.45 25.69
N VAL A 213 -44.09 0.66 25.59
CA VAL A 213 -45.43 0.81 26.16
C VAL A 213 -46.38 -0.26 25.58
N PHE A 214 -46.38 -0.45 24.26
CA PHE A 214 -47.26 -1.42 23.59
C PHE A 214 -46.93 -2.89 23.93
N ASN A 215 -45.65 -3.27 24.00
CA ASN A 215 -45.25 -4.64 24.34
C ASN A 215 -45.57 -5.05 25.80
N LYS A 216 -45.74 -4.08 26.71
CA LYS A 216 -46.17 -4.36 28.09
C LYS A 216 -47.67 -4.68 28.17
N ALA A 217 -48.49 -4.18 27.24
CA ALA A 217 -49.93 -4.45 27.17
C ALA A 217 -50.25 -5.89 26.72
N THR A 218 -49.42 -6.49 25.86
CA THR A 218 -49.56 -7.86 25.34
C THR A 218 -49.04 -8.95 26.30
N SER A 219 -48.16 -8.60 27.25
CA SER A 219 -47.59 -9.53 28.24
C SER A 219 -48.61 -10.06 29.27
N LYS A 220 -49.81 -9.44 29.38
CA LYS A 220 -50.90 -9.97 30.22
C LYS A 220 -51.36 -11.39 29.83
N LYS A 221 -51.06 -11.87 28.61
CA LYS A 221 -51.34 -13.26 28.18
C LYS A 221 -50.35 -14.31 28.72
N VAL A 222 -49.16 -13.92 29.20
CA VAL A 222 -48.11 -14.86 29.66
C VAL A 222 -48.27 -15.28 31.13
N LEU A 223 -49.13 -14.59 31.89
CA LEU A 223 -49.53 -15.02 33.24
C LEU A 223 -50.45 -16.25 33.27
N LYS A 224 -50.93 -16.75 32.13
CA LYS A 224 -51.48 -18.12 32.02
C LYS A 224 -50.35 -19.13 31.75
N ARG A 225 -49.41 -19.27 32.68
CA ARG A 225 -48.47 -20.39 32.64
C ARG A 225 -49.05 -21.55 33.44
N LYS A 226 -49.38 -22.62 32.71
CA LYS A 226 -49.76 -23.96 33.19
C LYS A 226 -49.09 -24.31 34.51
N GLN A 227 -49.90 -24.70 35.50
CA GLN A 227 -49.45 -25.54 36.62
C GLN A 227 -48.60 -26.67 36.05
N ARG A 228 -47.32 -26.64 36.38
CA ARG A 228 -46.40 -27.71 36.00
C ARG A 228 -46.71 -28.84 36.97
N ASN A 229 -47.45 -29.85 36.53
CA ASN A 229 -47.56 -31.11 37.26
C ASN A 229 -46.14 -31.69 37.36
N VAL A 230 -45.54 -31.56 38.53
CA VAL A 230 -44.31 -32.26 38.88
C VAL A 230 -44.71 -33.73 39.00
N LYS A 231 -44.52 -34.50 37.93
CA LYS A 231 -44.46 -35.95 38.05
C LYS A 231 -43.20 -36.26 38.86
N VAL A 232 -43.38 -36.79 40.06
CA VAL A 232 -42.31 -37.41 40.84
C VAL A 232 -41.76 -38.55 39.99
N ALA A 233 -40.60 -38.35 39.40
CA ALA A 233 -39.89 -39.41 38.71
C ALA A 233 -39.27 -40.32 39.78
N ILE A 234 -39.76 -41.56 39.85
CA ILE A 234 -39.10 -42.62 40.62
C ILE A 234 -37.79 -42.90 39.87
N VAL A 235 -36.67 -42.51 40.49
CA VAL A 235 -35.33 -42.79 39.96
C VAL A 235 -35.11 -44.29 40.05
N ARG A 236 -35.10 -44.98 38.90
CA ARG A 236 -34.52 -46.34 38.83
C ARG A 236 -33.02 -46.19 39.01
N LEU A 237 -32.50 -46.75 40.09
CA LEU A 237 -31.07 -46.93 40.29
C LEU A 237 -30.56 -47.89 39.20
N THR A 238 -29.98 -47.32 38.15
CA THR A 238 -29.14 -48.07 37.21
C THR A 238 -27.85 -48.46 37.92
N GLU A 239 -27.42 -49.71 37.80
CA GLU A 239 -26.09 -50.13 38.24
C GLU A 239 -25.04 -49.21 37.62
N VAL A 240 -24.39 -48.43 38.48
CA VAL A 240 -23.26 -47.58 38.11
C VAL A 240 -22.08 -48.53 37.91
N LYS A 241 -21.80 -48.90 36.65
CA LYS A 241 -20.53 -49.52 36.32
C LYS A 241 -19.44 -48.50 36.63
N THR A 242 -18.55 -48.83 37.57
CA THR A 242 -17.34 -48.05 37.81
C THR A 242 -16.52 -48.07 36.52
N PRO A 243 -16.25 -46.91 35.90
CA PRO A 243 -15.45 -46.88 34.69
C PRO A 243 -14.05 -47.40 35.01
N ALA A 244 -13.49 -48.22 34.12
CA ALA A 244 -12.07 -48.58 34.21
C ALA A 244 -11.26 -47.29 34.05
N LEU A 245 -10.50 -46.92 35.10
CA LEU A 245 -9.70 -45.71 35.13
C LEU A 245 -8.46 -45.92 34.26
N ASP A 246 -8.48 -45.39 33.03
CA ASP A 246 -7.32 -45.31 32.14
C ASP A 246 -6.67 -43.93 32.29
N PHE A 247 -5.45 -43.87 32.80
CA PHE A 247 -4.66 -42.64 32.92
C PHE A 247 -3.56 -42.53 31.85
N GLY A 248 -3.65 -43.32 30.79
CA GLY A 248 -2.73 -43.29 29.67
C GLY A 248 -2.91 -42.08 28.75
N PHE A 249 -2.06 -42.03 27.72
CA PHE A 249 -2.04 -40.98 26.70
C PHE A 249 -3.39 -40.77 26.00
N LYS A 250 -4.19 -41.83 25.84
CA LYS A 250 -5.52 -41.75 25.25
C LYS A 250 -6.48 -40.88 26.08
N SER A 251 -6.43 -40.98 27.40
CA SER A 251 -7.23 -40.14 28.30
C SER A 251 -6.73 -38.70 28.36
N GLU A 252 -5.41 -38.48 28.25
CA GLU A 252 -4.83 -37.14 28.08
C GLU A 252 -5.37 -36.46 26.81
N LEU A 253 -5.33 -37.17 25.68
CA LEU A 253 -5.85 -36.66 24.41
C LEU A 253 -7.37 -36.39 24.48
N ASN A 254 -8.14 -37.28 25.09
CA ASN A 254 -9.57 -37.08 25.29
C ASN A 254 -9.85 -35.86 26.19
N ALA A 255 -9.02 -35.59 27.20
CA ALA A 255 -9.15 -34.39 28.03
C ALA A 255 -8.87 -33.11 27.22
N ILE A 256 -7.81 -33.09 26.40
CA ILE A 256 -7.49 -31.97 25.48
C ILE A 256 -8.69 -31.71 24.55
N ILE A 257 -9.22 -32.76 23.91
CA ILE A 257 -10.37 -32.66 23.02
C ILE A 257 -11.61 -32.20 23.78
N SER A 258 -11.81 -32.64 25.03
CA SER A 258 -12.93 -32.21 25.86
C SER A 258 -12.88 -30.71 26.17
N PHE A 259 -11.73 -30.20 26.61
CA PHE A 259 -11.54 -28.76 26.83
C PHE A 259 -11.77 -27.98 25.53
N ALA A 260 -11.16 -28.43 24.43
CA ALA A 260 -11.33 -27.78 23.13
C ALA A 260 -12.80 -27.77 22.68
N LYS A 261 -13.50 -28.90 22.82
CA LYS A 261 -14.93 -29.02 22.49
C LYS A 261 -15.78 -28.06 23.29
N VAL A 262 -15.52 -27.92 24.60
CA VAL A 262 -16.25 -26.98 25.45
C VAL A 262 -16.04 -25.54 24.96
N ASP A 263 -14.78 -25.15 24.76
CA ASP A 263 -14.44 -23.82 24.23
C ASP A 263 -15.13 -23.53 22.90
N LEU A 264 -15.05 -24.46 21.96
CA LEU A 264 -15.62 -24.34 20.61
C LEU A 264 -17.15 -24.27 20.65
N ILE A 265 -17.83 -25.04 21.50
CA ILE A 265 -19.29 -24.96 21.65
C ILE A 265 -19.69 -23.56 22.11
N TYR A 266 -19.00 -23.00 23.10
CA TYR A 266 -19.30 -21.67 23.60
C TYR A 266 -18.92 -20.57 22.60
N LEU A 267 -17.77 -20.72 21.93
CA LEU A 267 -17.31 -19.79 20.91
C LEU A 267 -18.32 -19.72 19.76
N PHE A 268 -18.68 -20.85 19.16
CA PHE A 268 -19.58 -20.90 18.01
C PHE A 268 -21.05 -20.65 18.33
N LYS A 269 -21.45 -20.74 19.62
CA LYS A 269 -22.77 -20.29 20.09
C LYS A 269 -22.81 -18.81 20.48
N SER A 270 -21.66 -18.15 20.60
CA SER A 270 -21.60 -16.75 21.01
C SER A 270 -22.15 -15.83 19.92
N VAL A 271 -22.82 -14.76 20.33
CA VAL A 271 -23.16 -13.65 19.41
C VAL A 271 -21.90 -12.99 18.85
N THR A 272 -20.79 -13.04 19.60
CA THR A 272 -19.56 -12.35 19.23
C THR A 272 -18.90 -12.96 17.99
N ILE A 273 -18.88 -14.29 17.81
CA ILE A 273 -18.25 -14.87 16.62
C ILE A 273 -19.00 -14.51 15.35
N VAL A 274 -20.34 -14.42 15.42
CA VAL A 274 -21.18 -14.02 14.29
C VAL A 274 -20.87 -12.55 13.94
N ALA A 275 -20.82 -11.68 14.94
CA ALA A 275 -20.50 -10.27 14.78
C ALA A 275 -19.11 -10.04 14.19
N VAL A 276 -18.10 -10.74 14.71
CA VAL A 276 -16.72 -10.67 14.21
C VAL A 276 -16.63 -11.21 12.79
N SER A 277 -17.32 -12.32 12.47
CA SER A 277 -17.31 -12.89 11.12
C SER A 277 -17.96 -11.95 10.11
N MET A 278 -19.09 -11.33 10.45
CA MET A 278 -19.75 -10.34 9.60
C MET A 278 -18.87 -9.11 9.36
N LEU A 279 -18.28 -8.56 10.41
CA LEU A 279 -17.34 -7.44 10.30
C LEU A 279 -16.13 -7.78 9.45
N LEU A 280 -15.55 -8.96 9.68
CA LEU A 280 -14.36 -9.40 8.97
C LEU A 280 -14.64 -9.59 7.48
N VAL A 281 -15.75 -10.28 7.14
CA VAL A 281 -16.17 -10.46 5.74
C VAL A 281 -16.50 -9.13 5.08
N PHE A 282 -17.18 -8.23 5.79
CA PHE A 282 -17.49 -6.90 5.25
C PHE A 282 -16.22 -6.09 5.01
N PHE A 283 -15.34 -5.99 6.02
CA PHE A 283 -14.12 -5.19 5.92
C PHE A 283 -13.21 -5.73 4.81
N VAL A 284 -12.86 -7.02 4.84
CA VAL A 284 -12.00 -7.61 3.81
C VAL A 284 -12.70 -7.62 2.45
N GLY A 285 -14.02 -7.79 2.40
CA GLY A 285 -14.79 -7.70 1.15
C GLY A 285 -14.80 -6.31 0.54
N MET A 286 -14.84 -5.25 1.35
CA MET A 286 -14.69 -3.87 0.87
C MET A 286 -13.28 -3.61 0.32
N GLU A 287 -12.25 -4.14 0.97
CA GLU A 287 -10.86 -4.05 0.48
C GLU A 287 -10.71 -4.81 -0.85
N MET A 288 -11.23 -6.04 -0.95
CA MET A 288 -11.27 -6.80 -2.21
C MET A 288 -12.02 -6.06 -3.31
N TYR A 289 -13.17 -5.46 -2.98
CA TYR A 289 -13.94 -4.64 -3.92
C TYR A 289 -13.11 -3.45 -4.40
N SER A 290 -12.44 -2.72 -3.50
CA SER A 290 -11.58 -1.58 -3.83
C SER A 290 -10.31 -1.98 -4.60
N ASP A 291 -9.84 -3.21 -4.42
CA ASP A 291 -8.71 -3.73 -5.17
C ASP A 291 -9.08 -4.11 -6.61
N ILE A 292 -10.31 -4.61 -6.81
CA ILE A 292 -10.86 -4.93 -8.13
C ILE A 292 -11.33 -3.66 -8.86
N ASP A 293 -12.17 -2.85 -8.21
CA ASP A 293 -12.74 -1.64 -8.77
C ASP A 293 -11.74 -0.49 -8.63
N LYS A 294 -11.13 -0.12 -9.76
CA LYS A 294 -10.25 1.04 -9.88
C LYS A 294 -11.01 2.27 -10.41
N GLY A 295 -12.31 2.33 -10.12
CA GLY A 295 -13.27 3.44 -10.28
C GLY A 295 -13.36 3.99 -11.71
N ILE A 296 -13.60 5.29 -11.87
CA ILE A 296 -14.02 5.87 -13.15
C ILE A 296 -12.90 6.02 -14.20
N ARG A 297 -11.64 6.09 -13.76
CA ARG A 297 -10.49 6.32 -14.67
C ARG A 297 -9.91 5.01 -15.21
N LEU A 298 -9.62 4.07 -14.32
CA LEU A 298 -8.96 2.82 -14.66
C LEU A 298 -9.97 1.66 -14.73
N PRO A 299 -9.78 0.71 -15.65
CA PRO A 299 -10.61 -0.47 -15.75
C PRO A 299 -10.42 -1.35 -14.51
N ASN A 300 -11.41 -2.22 -14.28
CA ASN A 300 -11.34 -3.17 -13.18
C ASN A 300 -10.18 -4.13 -13.37
N TYR A 301 -9.56 -4.57 -12.29
CA TYR A 301 -8.65 -5.72 -12.34
C TYR A 301 -9.43 -7.03 -12.40
N TYR A 302 -8.82 -8.05 -12.99
CA TYR A 302 -9.32 -9.39 -12.81
C TYR A 302 -9.25 -9.77 -11.32
N ALA A 303 -10.30 -10.44 -10.83
CA ALA A 303 -10.35 -10.99 -9.49
C ALA A 303 -9.45 -12.23 -9.40
N SER A 304 -8.14 -12.07 -9.64
CA SER A 304 -7.17 -13.16 -9.64
C SER A 304 -6.92 -13.67 -8.22
N SER A 305 -6.49 -14.94 -8.10
CA SER A 305 -6.20 -15.51 -6.78
C SER A 305 -5.05 -14.77 -6.08
N GLY A 306 -4.08 -14.27 -6.87
CA GLY A 306 -2.98 -13.44 -6.40
C GLY A 306 -3.45 -12.14 -5.76
N LEU A 307 -4.25 -11.35 -6.49
CA LEU A 307 -4.80 -10.08 -6.01
C LEU A 307 -5.57 -10.28 -4.70
N LEU A 308 -6.53 -11.22 -4.69
CA LEU A 308 -7.38 -11.45 -3.52
C LEU A 308 -6.62 -12.02 -2.32
N ALA A 309 -5.60 -12.86 -2.54
CA ALA A 309 -4.72 -13.35 -1.47
C ALA A 309 -3.89 -12.21 -0.85
N THR A 310 -3.42 -11.27 -1.67
CA THR A 310 -2.74 -10.06 -1.21
C THR A 310 -3.68 -9.17 -0.40
N SER A 311 -4.92 -8.93 -0.86
CA SER A 311 -5.94 -8.17 -0.11
C SER A 311 -6.21 -8.79 1.27
N ILE A 312 -6.35 -10.13 1.34
CA ILE A 312 -6.50 -10.83 2.63
C ILE A 312 -5.29 -10.60 3.52
N SER A 313 -4.08 -10.74 2.97
CA SER A 313 -2.85 -10.67 3.76
C SER A 313 -2.59 -9.28 4.34
N GLN A 314 -2.91 -8.22 3.57
CA GLN A 314 -2.76 -6.85 4.03
C GLN A 314 -3.77 -6.48 5.12
N SER A 315 -5.00 -6.99 5.03
CA SER A 315 -6.12 -6.57 5.89
C SER A 315 -6.32 -7.46 7.11
N PHE A 316 -6.12 -8.78 6.99
CA PHE A 316 -6.49 -9.73 8.04
C PHE A 316 -5.55 -9.73 9.23
N HIS A 317 -4.24 -9.53 9.05
CA HIS A 317 -3.26 -9.83 10.10
C HIS A 317 -3.45 -9.00 11.38
N LEU A 318 -3.56 -7.66 11.25
CA LEU A 318 -3.76 -6.78 12.41
C LEU A 318 -5.13 -7.02 13.08
N LEU A 319 -6.19 -7.15 12.28
CA LEU A 319 -7.54 -7.45 12.77
C LEU A 319 -7.58 -8.80 13.49
N GLY A 320 -6.94 -9.81 12.92
CA GLY A 320 -6.75 -11.14 13.51
C GLY A 320 -6.09 -11.05 14.88
N GLY A 321 -5.05 -10.23 15.05
CA GLY A 321 -4.41 -9.99 16.34
C GLY A 321 -5.39 -9.50 17.42
N PHE A 322 -6.23 -8.50 17.12
CA PHE A 322 -7.23 -8.00 18.06
C PHE A 322 -8.36 -9.02 18.34
N ILE A 323 -8.80 -9.74 17.31
CA ILE A 323 -9.76 -10.84 17.44
C ILE A 323 -9.21 -11.90 18.41
N LEU A 324 -7.94 -12.27 18.26
CA LEU A 324 -7.27 -13.24 19.13
C LEU A 324 -7.18 -12.76 20.57
N VAL A 325 -6.84 -11.49 20.83
CA VAL A 325 -6.81 -10.94 22.21
C VAL A 325 -8.16 -11.13 22.91
N TYR A 326 -9.26 -10.80 22.22
CA TYR A 326 -10.59 -10.96 22.79
C TYR A 326 -10.91 -12.44 23.07
N PHE A 327 -10.79 -13.30 22.05
CA PHE A 327 -11.20 -14.71 22.19
C PHE A 327 -10.31 -15.48 23.16
N ILE A 328 -9.00 -15.21 23.20
CA ILE A 328 -8.08 -15.85 24.12
C ILE A 328 -8.34 -15.40 25.56
N ASN A 329 -8.54 -14.10 25.80
CA ASN A 329 -8.85 -13.61 27.13
C ASN A 329 -10.21 -14.14 27.64
N ASP A 330 -11.23 -14.15 26.79
CA ASP A 330 -12.54 -14.70 27.14
C ASP A 330 -12.46 -16.20 27.41
N MET A 331 -11.83 -16.97 26.52
CA MET A 331 -11.69 -18.43 26.64
C MET A 331 -10.93 -18.83 27.90
N TYR A 332 -9.76 -18.22 28.17
CA TYR A 332 -8.92 -18.59 29.31
C TYR A 332 -9.57 -18.24 30.66
N TRP A 333 -10.17 -17.05 30.77
CA TRP A 333 -10.75 -16.54 32.03
C TRP A 333 -12.22 -16.90 32.23
N ARG A 334 -12.83 -17.66 31.31
CA ARG A 334 -14.27 -17.97 31.35
C ARG A 334 -14.66 -18.71 32.63
N SER A 335 -13.92 -19.77 32.98
CA SER A 335 -14.26 -20.59 34.14
C SER A 335 -14.08 -19.84 35.45
N SER A 336 -13.08 -18.96 35.57
CA SER A 336 -12.93 -18.06 36.70
C SER A 336 -14.07 -17.05 36.79
N SER A 337 -14.48 -16.46 35.65
CA SER A 337 -15.59 -15.50 35.60
C SER A 337 -16.94 -16.14 35.97
N ALA A 338 -17.09 -17.45 35.73
CA ALA A 338 -18.27 -18.23 36.10
C ALA A 338 -18.15 -18.92 37.48
N ASN A 339 -17.06 -18.71 38.24
CA ASN A 339 -16.73 -19.42 39.48
C ASN A 339 -16.71 -20.96 39.36
N PHE A 340 -16.47 -21.48 38.15
CA PHE A 340 -16.40 -22.91 37.87
C PHE A 340 -14.97 -23.47 37.99
N TYR A 341 -13.96 -22.59 38.03
CA TYR A 341 -12.54 -22.98 38.01
C TYR A 341 -12.16 -23.97 39.14
N LEU A 342 -12.81 -23.92 40.30
CA LEU A 342 -12.56 -24.88 41.40
C LEU A 342 -12.90 -26.33 41.02
N ILE A 343 -13.97 -26.52 40.24
CA ILE A 343 -14.39 -27.85 39.75
C ILE A 343 -13.48 -28.27 38.59
N GLU A 344 -13.14 -27.33 37.71
CA GLU A 344 -12.28 -27.57 36.56
C GLU A 344 -10.85 -27.96 36.98
N ASP A 345 -10.26 -27.21 37.92
CA ASP A 345 -8.87 -27.37 38.36
C ASP A 345 -8.66 -28.62 39.23
N SER A 346 -9.73 -29.14 39.84
CA SER A 346 -9.70 -30.39 40.63
C SER A 346 -9.76 -31.66 39.76
N ALA A 347 -10.00 -31.55 38.45
CA ALA A 347 -9.94 -32.69 37.54
C ALA A 347 -8.49 -33.18 37.33
N PHE A 348 -8.28 -34.51 37.24
CA PHE A 348 -6.95 -35.11 37.11
C PHE A 348 -6.14 -34.57 35.91
N PHE A 349 -6.80 -34.33 34.78
CA PHE A 349 -6.17 -33.80 33.55
C PHE A 349 -6.33 -32.28 33.39
N SER A 350 -6.55 -31.52 34.47
CA SER A 350 -6.71 -30.06 34.41
C SER A 350 -5.49 -29.34 33.80
N LYS A 351 -4.28 -29.90 33.96
CA LYS A 351 -3.04 -29.43 33.31
C LYS A 351 -3.11 -29.40 31.78
N GLU A 352 -3.99 -30.19 31.17
CA GLU A 352 -4.16 -30.27 29.71
C GLU A 352 -5.04 -29.15 29.15
N LYS A 353 -5.68 -28.35 30.01
CA LYS A 353 -6.51 -27.21 29.66
C LYS A 353 -5.84 -26.26 28.65
N LEU A 354 -4.56 -25.93 28.88
CA LEU A 354 -3.84 -25.00 28.01
C LEU A 354 -3.62 -25.57 26.59
N LYS A 355 -3.40 -26.88 26.46
CA LYS A 355 -3.33 -27.56 25.14
C LYS A 355 -4.71 -27.61 24.48
N GLY A 356 -5.78 -27.79 25.25
CA GLY A 356 -7.17 -27.69 24.77
C GLY A 356 -7.47 -26.32 24.19
N HIS A 357 -7.13 -25.25 24.91
CA HIS A 357 -7.23 -23.87 24.44
C HIS A 357 -6.40 -23.60 23.17
N LEU A 358 -5.20 -24.18 23.06
CA LEU A 358 -4.37 -24.07 21.87
C LEU A 358 -5.02 -24.75 20.65
N MET A 359 -5.66 -25.91 20.85
CA MET A 359 -6.44 -26.59 19.80
C MET A 359 -7.67 -25.77 19.39
N SER A 360 -8.38 -25.17 20.36
CA SER A 360 -9.50 -24.25 20.08
C SER A 360 -9.07 -23.04 19.24
N LEU A 361 -7.90 -22.47 19.58
CA LEU A 361 -7.28 -21.37 18.84
C LEU A 361 -6.96 -21.77 17.40
N ALA A 362 -6.37 -22.96 17.18
CA ALA A 362 -6.08 -23.46 15.85
C ALA A 362 -7.36 -23.60 15.00
N VAL A 363 -8.41 -24.17 15.56
CA VAL A 363 -9.71 -24.33 14.87
C VAL A 363 -10.35 -22.97 14.57
N LEU A 364 -10.27 -22.00 15.49
CA LEU A 364 -10.75 -20.64 15.26
C LEU A 364 -10.03 -19.98 14.08
N LEU A 365 -8.70 -20.06 14.03
CA LEU A 365 -7.92 -19.47 12.95
C LEU A 365 -8.19 -20.15 11.61
N VAL A 366 -8.27 -21.48 11.58
CA VAL A 366 -8.67 -22.22 10.36
C VAL A 366 -10.05 -21.78 9.88
N PHE A 367 -11.01 -21.61 10.80
CA PHE A 367 -12.35 -21.11 10.45
C PHE A 367 -12.29 -19.70 9.84
N LEU A 368 -11.60 -18.76 10.46
CA LEU A 368 -11.50 -17.38 9.95
C LEU A 368 -10.77 -17.31 8.60
N THR A 369 -9.67 -18.04 8.44
CA THR A 369 -8.93 -18.09 7.17
C THR A 369 -9.77 -18.75 6.07
N THR A 370 -10.46 -19.84 6.38
CA THR A 370 -11.36 -20.50 5.41
C THR A 370 -12.49 -19.57 5.01
N LEU A 371 -13.07 -18.82 5.95
CA LEU A 371 -14.11 -17.83 5.67
C LEU A 371 -13.62 -16.76 4.68
N LEU A 372 -12.38 -16.29 4.82
CA LEU A 372 -11.78 -15.29 3.91
C LEU A 372 -11.42 -15.88 2.55
N ILE A 373 -10.91 -17.12 2.47
CA ILE A 373 -10.66 -17.80 1.19
C ILE A 373 -11.98 -18.05 0.46
N VAL A 374 -13.04 -18.48 1.17
CA VAL A 374 -14.37 -18.63 0.58
C VAL A 374 -14.90 -17.28 0.07
N LEU A 375 -14.70 -16.20 0.82
CA LEU A 375 -15.04 -14.86 0.35
C LEU A 375 -14.30 -14.51 -0.94
N ALA A 376 -12.99 -14.75 -1.01
CA ALA A 376 -12.22 -14.52 -2.23
C ALA A 376 -12.77 -15.33 -3.41
N LEU A 377 -13.07 -16.62 -3.21
CA LEU A 377 -13.65 -17.47 -4.26
C LEU A 377 -15.03 -16.96 -4.71
N VAL A 378 -15.85 -16.43 -3.80
CA VAL A 378 -17.13 -15.79 -4.15
C VAL A 378 -16.91 -14.57 -5.03
N PHE A 379 -15.89 -13.75 -4.75
CA PHE A 379 -15.50 -12.64 -5.63
C PHE A 379 -14.99 -13.14 -6.99
N GLN A 380 -14.11 -14.15 -7.03
CA GLN A 380 -13.61 -14.72 -8.29
C GLN A 380 -14.77 -15.18 -9.19
N VAL A 381 -15.69 -15.98 -8.64
CA VAL A 381 -16.87 -16.47 -9.37
C VAL A 381 -17.83 -15.34 -9.72
N GLY A 382 -18.06 -14.39 -8.80
CA GLY A 382 -18.97 -13.25 -9.01
C GLY A 382 -18.51 -12.30 -10.11
N TYR A 383 -17.19 -12.15 -10.29
CA TYR A 383 -16.57 -11.35 -11.35
C TYR A 383 -16.20 -12.17 -12.60
N GLY A 384 -16.56 -13.45 -12.66
CA GLY A 384 -16.36 -14.30 -13.84
C GLY A 384 -14.93 -14.79 -14.07
N TYR A 385 -14.05 -14.69 -13.08
CA TYR A 385 -12.66 -15.18 -13.17
C TYR A 385 -12.55 -16.59 -12.58
N SER A 386 -12.40 -17.62 -13.43
CA SER A 386 -12.44 -19.03 -12.99
C SER A 386 -11.07 -19.68 -12.76
N GLN A 387 -9.96 -18.98 -13.02
CA GLN A 387 -8.62 -19.51 -12.82
C GLN A 387 -8.24 -19.40 -11.33
N ILE A 388 -8.11 -20.55 -10.67
CA ILE A 388 -7.77 -20.61 -9.24
C ILE A 388 -6.31 -21.01 -9.09
N ASP A 389 -5.50 -20.09 -8.56
CA ASP A 389 -4.13 -20.39 -8.14
C ASP A 389 -4.08 -20.72 -6.64
N TRP A 390 -3.95 -22.01 -6.33
CA TRP A 390 -3.88 -22.49 -4.96
C TRP A 390 -2.59 -22.08 -4.24
N LEU A 391 -1.50 -21.75 -4.96
CA LEU A 391 -0.27 -21.27 -4.35
C LEU A 391 -0.50 -19.91 -3.68
N ALA A 392 -1.29 -19.03 -4.31
CA ALA A 392 -1.67 -17.74 -3.73
C ALA A 392 -2.44 -17.91 -2.41
N TYR A 393 -3.47 -18.77 -2.38
CA TYR A 393 -4.24 -19.03 -1.15
C TYR A 393 -3.44 -19.80 -0.09
N PHE A 394 -2.52 -20.67 -0.48
CA PHE A 394 -1.58 -21.31 0.44
C PHE A 394 -0.69 -20.26 1.14
N GLY A 395 -0.29 -19.22 0.40
CA GLY A 395 0.39 -18.06 0.96
C GLY A 395 -0.37 -17.39 2.11
N VAL A 396 -1.70 -17.26 2.02
CA VAL A 396 -2.52 -16.69 3.12
C VAL A 396 -2.35 -17.49 4.41
N ILE A 397 -2.20 -18.82 4.33
CA ILE A 397 -1.98 -19.69 5.49
C ILE A 397 -0.60 -19.44 6.07
N ILE A 398 0.43 -19.50 5.24
CA ILE A 398 1.83 -19.33 5.67
C ILE A 398 2.06 -17.93 6.23
N PHE A 399 1.62 -16.90 5.52
CA PHE A 399 1.94 -15.50 5.81
C PHE A 399 1.04 -14.84 6.85
N ASN A 400 -0.14 -15.39 7.15
CA ASN A 400 -1.05 -14.79 8.14
C ASN A 400 -1.44 -15.77 9.23
N THR A 401 -1.94 -16.95 8.84
CA THR A 401 -2.56 -17.89 9.79
C THR A 401 -1.53 -18.46 10.76
N ILE A 402 -0.35 -18.86 10.28
CA ILE A 402 0.72 -19.38 11.15
C ILE A 402 1.29 -18.28 12.06
N PRO A 403 1.68 -17.07 11.58
CA PRO A 403 2.07 -15.96 12.46
C PRO A 403 1.04 -15.66 13.55
N LEU A 404 -0.25 -15.61 13.20
CA LEU A 404 -1.34 -15.39 14.14
C LEU A 404 -1.48 -16.54 15.14
N PHE A 405 -1.25 -17.79 14.71
CA PHE A 405 -1.24 -18.93 15.62
C PHE A 405 -0.08 -18.86 16.62
N LEU A 406 1.13 -18.49 16.16
CA LEU A 406 2.28 -18.25 17.03
C LEU A 406 1.98 -17.11 18.01
N PHE A 407 1.42 -16.01 17.52
CA PHE A 407 1.06 -14.88 18.34
C PHE A 407 -0.03 -15.23 19.36
N GLY A 408 -1.06 -15.97 18.96
CA GLY A 408 -2.09 -16.46 19.87
C GLY A 408 -1.54 -17.44 20.93
N THR A 409 -0.51 -18.22 20.59
CA THR A 409 0.21 -19.05 21.57
C THR A 409 0.91 -18.18 22.62
N LEU A 410 1.56 -17.10 22.20
CA LEU A 410 2.15 -16.12 23.12
C LEU A 410 1.07 -15.47 24.01
N LEU A 411 -0.06 -15.05 23.45
CA LEU A 411 -1.17 -14.48 24.21
C LEU A 411 -1.74 -15.46 25.24
N LEU A 412 -1.85 -16.75 24.91
CA LEU A 412 -2.23 -17.80 25.86
C LEU A 412 -1.22 -17.92 27.00
N LEU A 413 0.08 -17.87 26.70
CA LEU A 413 1.13 -17.89 27.72
C LEU A 413 1.04 -16.66 28.64
N ILE A 414 0.84 -15.45 28.09
CA ILE A 414 0.63 -14.21 28.85
C ILE A 414 -0.54 -14.35 29.83
N ASN A 415 -1.70 -14.82 29.35
CA ASN A 415 -2.88 -15.05 30.19
C ASN A 415 -2.64 -16.15 31.23
N SER A 416 -1.76 -17.11 30.94
CA SER A 416 -1.42 -18.19 31.87
C SER A 416 -0.47 -17.79 33.00
N ILE A 417 0.32 -16.73 32.81
CA ILE A 417 1.35 -16.25 33.75
C ILE A 417 0.77 -15.14 34.64
N ILE A 418 -0.01 -14.23 34.07
CA ILE A 418 -0.56 -13.08 34.79
C ILE A 418 -1.80 -13.50 35.58
N LYS A 419 -1.81 -13.22 36.88
CA LYS A 419 -2.91 -13.63 37.80
C LYS A 419 -4.18 -12.77 37.69
N SER A 420 -4.11 -11.59 37.08
CA SER A 420 -5.24 -10.67 36.95
C SER A 420 -5.75 -10.63 35.50
N LYS A 421 -7.05 -10.89 35.31
CA LYS A 421 -7.72 -10.87 34.00
C LYS A 421 -7.51 -9.57 33.24
N TYR A 422 -7.71 -8.44 33.90
CA TYR A 422 -7.65 -7.12 33.26
C TYR A 422 -6.21 -6.68 32.96
N VAL A 423 -5.26 -7.05 33.82
CA VAL A 423 -3.82 -6.81 33.55
C VAL A 423 -3.37 -7.69 32.38
N ALA A 424 -3.77 -8.96 32.35
CA ALA A 424 -3.47 -9.86 31.24
C ALA A 424 -4.05 -9.33 29.92
N LEU A 425 -5.28 -8.81 29.95
CA LEU A 425 -5.91 -8.17 28.79
C LEU A 425 -5.12 -6.94 28.33
N GLY A 426 -4.75 -6.03 29.25
CA GLY A 426 -3.97 -4.83 28.93
C GLY A 426 -2.61 -5.17 28.30
N VAL A 427 -1.88 -6.12 28.88
CA VAL A 427 -0.59 -6.60 28.34
C VAL A 427 -0.79 -7.28 26.97
N SER A 428 -1.88 -8.03 26.78
CA SER A 428 -2.21 -8.65 25.50
C SER A 428 -2.48 -7.62 24.40
N ILE A 429 -3.16 -6.51 24.73
CA ILE A 429 -3.40 -5.40 23.79
C ILE A 429 -2.08 -4.71 23.43
N LEU A 430 -1.24 -4.42 24.43
CA LEU A 430 0.10 -3.85 24.19
C LEU A 430 0.96 -4.79 23.33
N ALA A 431 0.87 -6.10 23.55
CA ALA A 431 1.58 -7.08 22.73
C ALA A 431 1.12 -7.04 21.26
N VAL A 432 -0.19 -6.89 20.97
CA VAL A 432 -0.65 -6.70 19.59
C VAL A 432 -0.02 -5.45 19.00
N LEU A 433 -0.12 -4.31 19.69
CA LEU A 433 0.40 -3.03 19.21
C LEU A 433 1.90 -3.09 18.96
N VAL A 434 2.67 -3.76 19.82
CA VAL A 434 4.13 -3.88 19.65
C VAL A 434 4.48 -4.87 18.54
N PHE A 435 3.96 -6.09 18.57
CA PHE A 435 4.44 -7.20 17.72
C PHE A 435 3.81 -7.27 16.32
N THR A 436 2.66 -6.63 16.10
CA THR A 436 1.96 -6.69 14.80
C THR A 436 2.04 -5.38 14.00
N THR A 437 2.66 -4.33 14.56
CA THR A 437 2.84 -3.03 13.91
C THR A 437 4.34 -2.72 13.68
N PRO A 438 4.69 -1.65 12.92
CA PRO A 438 6.08 -1.26 12.72
C PRO A 438 6.88 -0.95 14.00
N LEU A 439 6.20 -0.76 15.15
CA LEU A 439 6.88 -0.57 16.45
C LEU A 439 7.85 -1.71 16.78
N ILE A 440 7.60 -2.93 16.32
CA ILE A 440 8.51 -4.06 16.56
C ILE A 440 9.92 -3.79 16.03
N LYS A 441 10.04 -3.08 14.91
CA LYS A 441 11.35 -2.78 14.30
C LYS A 441 12.19 -1.85 15.18
N MET A 442 11.53 -0.98 15.94
CA MET A 442 12.18 -0.06 16.88
C MET A 442 12.67 -0.78 18.14
N LEU A 443 11.90 -1.75 18.65
CA LEU A 443 12.27 -2.51 19.85
C LEU A 443 13.21 -3.68 19.57
N LEU A 444 13.01 -4.38 18.45
CA LEU A 444 13.77 -5.55 18.02
C LEU A 444 14.16 -5.36 16.55
N PRO A 445 15.33 -4.78 16.24
CA PRO A 445 15.70 -4.48 14.85
C PRO A 445 15.93 -5.74 14.01
N TYR A 446 16.26 -6.87 14.63
CA TYR A 446 16.58 -8.12 13.93
C TYR A 446 15.33 -8.80 13.33
N PRO A 447 15.26 -9.01 12.00
CA PRO A 447 14.08 -9.56 11.33
C PRO A 447 13.70 -10.99 11.76
N LEU A 448 14.67 -11.76 12.28
CA LEU A 448 14.44 -13.14 12.76
C LEU A 448 13.41 -13.18 13.90
N LEU A 449 13.41 -12.17 14.77
CA LEU A 449 12.51 -12.11 15.94
C LEU A 449 11.10 -11.65 15.58
N HIS A 450 10.85 -11.21 14.35
CA HIS A 450 9.54 -10.76 13.88
C HIS A 450 8.61 -11.94 13.52
N VAL A 451 8.67 -13.03 14.29
CA VAL A 451 7.94 -14.29 14.04
C VAL A 451 6.42 -14.15 14.08
N PHE A 452 5.91 -13.09 14.74
CA PHE A 452 4.50 -12.78 14.83
C PHE A 452 3.99 -11.90 13.70
N SER A 453 4.89 -11.31 12.91
CA SER A 453 4.51 -10.41 11.82
C SER A 453 4.10 -11.17 10.56
N GLY A 454 3.02 -10.72 9.91
CA GLY A 454 2.63 -11.21 8.59
C GLY A 454 3.52 -10.70 7.46
N PHE A 455 3.41 -11.32 6.28
CA PHE A 455 4.07 -10.83 5.06
C PHE A 455 3.16 -9.83 4.34
N LYS A 456 3.73 -8.69 3.94
CA LYS A 456 3.02 -7.61 3.23
C LYS A 456 3.34 -7.53 1.74
N GLY A 457 4.17 -8.42 1.21
CA GLY A 457 4.51 -8.42 -0.21
C GLY A 457 3.37 -8.94 -1.10
N VAL A 458 3.53 -8.72 -2.40
CA VAL A 458 2.55 -9.09 -3.42
C VAL A 458 2.78 -10.52 -3.91
N PHE A 459 1.74 -11.13 -4.48
CA PHE A 459 1.84 -12.34 -5.29
C PHE A 459 1.97 -11.93 -6.77
N SER A 460 2.95 -12.49 -7.47
CA SER A 460 3.14 -12.29 -8.89
C SER A 460 2.60 -13.50 -9.66
N ASP A 461 1.87 -13.28 -10.76
CA ASP A 461 1.43 -14.37 -11.62
C ASP A 461 2.61 -14.95 -12.42
N LEU A 462 3.63 -14.13 -12.71
CA LEU A 462 4.93 -14.55 -13.27
C LEU A 462 5.80 -15.36 -12.28
N ASN A 463 5.95 -14.89 -11.02
CA ASN A 463 6.98 -15.38 -10.08
C ASN A 463 6.42 -16.11 -8.83
N GLY A 464 5.12 -16.07 -8.61
CA GLY A 464 4.50 -16.45 -7.33
C GLY A 464 5.03 -15.57 -6.18
N TYR A 465 5.35 -16.20 -5.04
CA TYR A 465 6.00 -15.53 -3.90
C TYR A 465 7.54 -15.51 -3.97
N GLY A 466 8.14 -16.19 -4.96
CA GLY A 466 9.60 -16.28 -5.12
C GLY A 466 10.36 -16.72 -3.86
N ALA A 467 11.53 -16.11 -3.64
CA ALA A 467 12.42 -16.42 -2.51
C ALA A 467 11.80 -16.14 -1.13
N TYR A 468 10.76 -15.30 -1.05
CA TYR A 468 10.14 -14.93 0.22
C TYR A 468 9.43 -16.09 0.91
N LEU A 469 8.80 -17.00 0.15
CA LEU A 469 8.06 -18.12 0.73
C LEU A 469 8.99 -19.04 1.55
N SER A 470 10.17 -19.35 0.99
CA SER A 470 11.17 -20.18 1.65
C SER A 470 11.79 -19.49 2.87
N ALA A 471 12.23 -18.24 2.72
CA ALA A 471 12.80 -17.47 3.83
C ALA A 471 11.78 -17.31 4.98
N PHE A 472 10.55 -16.92 4.68
CA PHE A 472 9.51 -16.75 5.68
C PHE A 472 9.19 -18.08 6.39
N SER A 473 9.15 -19.19 5.67
CA SER A 473 8.95 -20.52 6.27
C SER A 473 10.06 -20.88 7.27
N ASN A 474 11.33 -20.57 6.98
CA ASN A 474 12.43 -20.72 7.93
C ASN A 474 12.22 -19.87 9.19
N ARG A 475 11.79 -18.60 9.04
CA ARG A 475 11.47 -17.73 10.18
C ARG A 475 10.32 -18.27 11.03
N LEU A 476 9.29 -18.85 10.42
CA LEU A 476 8.18 -19.46 11.14
C LEU A 476 8.59 -20.71 11.91
N LEU A 477 9.42 -21.57 11.31
CA LEU A 477 9.95 -22.75 11.98
C LEU A 477 10.80 -22.37 13.20
N PHE A 478 11.62 -21.32 13.07
CA PHE A 478 12.31 -20.70 14.20
C PHE A 478 11.31 -20.26 15.29
N GLY A 479 10.24 -19.54 14.92
CA GLY A 479 9.19 -19.10 15.84
C GLY A 479 8.44 -20.24 16.54
N ILE A 480 8.14 -21.33 15.83
CA ILE A 480 7.52 -22.55 16.40
C ILE A 480 8.45 -23.15 17.45
N CYS A 481 9.74 -23.30 17.14
CA CYS A 481 10.72 -23.83 18.08
C CYS A 481 10.88 -22.93 19.30
N LEU A 482 10.96 -21.61 19.10
CA LEU A 482 11.06 -20.61 20.17
C LEU A 482 9.88 -20.68 21.14
N LEU A 483 8.65 -20.70 20.62
CA LEU A 483 7.44 -20.82 21.45
C LEU A 483 7.33 -22.20 22.11
N GLY A 484 7.75 -23.26 21.45
CA GLY A 484 7.84 -24.60 22.03
C GLY A 484 8.78 -24.63 23.25
N LEU A 485 9.93 -23.97 23.16
CA LEU A 485 10.85 -23.82 24.30
C LEU A 485 10.24 -22.98 25.43
N LEU A 486 9.62 -21.85 25.12
CA LEU A 486 8.92 -21.01 26.10
C LEU A 486 7.78 -21.77 26.81
N TRP A 487 7.07 -22.62 26.07
CA TRP A 487 6.02 -23.47 26.63
C TRP A 487 6.57 -24.51 27.61
N ILE A 488 7.66 -25.21 27.24
CA ILE A 488 8.32 -26.18 28.12
C ILE A 488 8.82 -25.48 29.38
N PHE A 489 9.42 -24.30 29.24
CA PHE A 489 9.88 -23.49 30.37
C PHE A 489 8.73 -23.07 31.30
N ASN A 490 7.62 -22.56 30.75
CA ASN A 490 6.42 -22.23 31.54
C ASN A 490 5.86 -23.48 32.26
N SER A 491 5.87 -24.65 31.61
CA SER A 491 5.43 -25.90 32.22
C SER A 491 6.33 -26.31 33.40
N TYR A 492 7.63 -26.05 33.31
CA TYR A 492 8.60 -26.30 34.38
C TYR A 492 8.36 -25.36 35.56
N LEU A 493 8.16 -24.06 35.33
CA LEU A 493 7.87 -23.08 36.39
C LEU A 493 6.61 -23.43 37.19
N LYS A 494 5.59 -24.03 36.56
CA LYS A 494 4.34 -24.42 37.24
C LYS A 494 4.41 -25.77 37.96
N SER A 495 5.08 -26.76 37.36
CA SER A 495 5.09 -28.14 37.88
C SER A 495 6.33 -28.48 38.71
N ASN A 496 7.41 -27.71 38.55
CA ASN A 496 8.76 -27.98 39.06
C ASN A 496 9.29 -29.40 38.71
N GLN A 497 8.79 -29.99 37.61
CA GLN A 497 9.14 -31.33 37.17
C GLN A 497 9.84 -31.32 35.81
N TRP A 498 11.04 -31.90 35.77
CA TRP A 498 11.83 -32.07 34.56
C TRP A 498 11.97 -33.57 34.20
N SER A 499 11.84 -33.91 32.92
CA SER A 499 11.92 -35.30 32.44
C SER A 499 12.93 -35.45 31.30
N LYS A 500 13.46 -36.67 31.09
CA LYS A 500 14.38 -36.96 29.97
C LYS A 500 13.77 -36.64 28.60
N ILE A 501 12.45 -36.86 28.45
CA ILE A 501 11.71 -36.54 27.23
C ILE A 501 11.72 -35.02 26.97
N LYS A 502 11.50 -34.20 28.02
CA LYS A 502 11.60 -32.74 27.89
C LYS A 502 13.00 -32.29 27.47
N SER A 503 14.06 -32.87 28.05
CA SER A 503 15.45 -32.58 27.61
C SER A 503 15.66 -32.88 26.13
N PHE A 504 15.19 -34.03 25.64
CA PHE A 504 15.32 -34.41 24.24
C PHE A 504 14.59 -33.44 23.30
N ILE A 505 13.36 -33.05 23.64
CA ILE A 505 12.58 -32.06 22.86
C ILE A 505 13.28 -30.70 22.85
N VAL A 506 13.83 -30.26 23.99
CA VAL A 506 14.59 -29.00 24.07
C VAL A 506 15.80 -29.02 23.15
N ILE A 507 16.57 -30.11 23.11
CA ILE A 507 17.72 -30.26 22.21
C ILE A 507 17.28 -30.16 20.74
N ILE A 508 16.19 -30.84 20.37
CA ILE A 508 15.65 -30.80 19.01
C ILE A 508 15.20 -29.38 18.64
N PHE A 509 14.39 -28.73 19.48
CA PHE A 509 13.91 -27.37 19.20
C PHE A 509 15.05 -26.37 19.16
N PHE A 510 16.07 -26.52 20.01
CA PHE A 510 17.25 -25.66 19.96
C PHE A 510 18.03 -25.87 18.66
N GLY A 511 18.33 -27.11 18.28
CA GLY A 511 19.04 -27.42 17.03
C GLY A 511 18.30 -26.93 15.77
N LEU A 512 16.99 -27.17 15.70
CA LEU A 512 16.15 -26.69 14.60
C LEU A 512 16.05 -25.16 14.56
N SER A 513 15.93 -24.52 15.72
CA SER A 513 15.92 -23.05 15.85
C SER A 513 17.21 -22.44 15.32
N VAL A 514 18.37 -22.98 15.69
CA VAL A 514 19.67 -22.51 15.18
C VAL A 514 19.78 -22.72 13.67
N PHE A 515 19.42 -23.89 13.15
CA PHE A 515 19.49 -24.20 11.71
C PHE A 515 18.58 -23.28 10.87
N THR A 516 17.30 -23.16 11.26
CA THR A 516 16.32 -22.34 10.53
C THR A 516 16.60 -20.85 10.69
N GLY A 517 17.06 -20.41 11.86
CA GLY A 517 17.50 -19.05 12.10
C GLY A 517 18.71 -18.66 11.25
N PHE A 518 19.70 -19.56 11.13
CA PHE A 518 20.87 -19.35 10.28
C PHE A 518 20.49 -19.25 8.80
N ASN A 519 19.64 -20.17 8.31
CA ASN A 519 19.17 -20.14 6.92
C ASN A 519 18.37 -18.88 6.60
N PHE A 520 17.52 -18.41 7.53
CA PHE A 520 16.78 -17.16 7.34
C PHE A 520 17.70 -15.95 7.33
N MET A 521 18.69 -15.89 8.22
CA MET A 521 19.61 -14.76 8.35
C MET A 521 20.76 -14.78 7.33
N ASN A 522 20.75 -15.72 6.39
CA ASN A 522 21.78 -15.81 5.36
C ASN A 522 21.79 -14.55 4.49
N GLY A 523 22.96 -13.93 4.36
CA GLY A 523 23.14 -12.68 3.61
C GLY A 523 22.50 -11.45 4.26
N TYR A 524 22.10 -11.51 5.54
CA TYR A 524 21.54 -10.36 6.24
C TYR A 524 22.55 -9.22 6.37
N LEU A 525 22.15 -8.04 5.92
CA LEU A 525 22.92 -6.80 6.03
C LEU A 525 22.15 -5.84 6.95
N PRO A 526 22.65 -5.56 8.17
CA PRO A 526 22.00 -4.62 9.07
C PRO A 526 21.99 -3.21 8.45
N LYS A 527 20.81 -2.67 8.19
CA LYS A 527 20.63 -1.26 7.80
C LYS A 527 20.32 -0.45 9.05
N SER A 528 21.17 0.52 9.35
CA SER A 528 20.96 1.50 10.43
C SER A 528 20.62 2.85 9.80
N GLU A 529 19.47 3.42 10.16
CA GLU A 529 19.06 4.76 9.70
C GLU A 529 20.11 5.81 10.14
N ASP A 530 20.66 5.68 11.34
CA ASP A 530 21.72 6.56 11.84
C ASP A 530 23.01 6.42 11.01
N ALA A 531 23.37 5.21 10.58
CA ALA A 531 24.55 5.00 9.75
C ALA A 531 24.39 5.59 8.35
N GLN A 532 23.21 5.41 7.74
CA GLN A 532 22.88 6.02 6.45
C GLN A 532 22.86 7.54 6.54
N LEU A 533 22.31 8.08 7.63
CA LEU A 533 22.32 9.51 7.90
C LEU A 533 23.76 10.04 8.02
N ILE A 534 24.62 9.37 8.79
CA ILE A 534 26.03 9.76 8.94
C ILE A 534 26.78 9.65 7.61
N GLU A 535 26.53 8.63 6.80
CA GLU A 535 27.11 8.48 5.47
C GLU A 535 26.71 9.65 4.55
N ALA A 536 25.44 10.03 4.53
CA ALA A 536 24.95 11.18 3.77
C ALA A 536 25.56 12.51 4.26
N ILE A 537 25.66 12.71 5.58
CA ILE A 537 26.34 13.88 6.19
C ILE A 537 27.79 13.96 5.73
N ASN A 538 28.53 12.86 5.84
CA ASN A 538 29.94 12.81 5.48
C ASN A 538 30.12 13.00 3.98
N TYR A 539 29.23 12.44 3.16
CA TYR A 539 29.24 12.63 1.71
C TYR A 539 29.09 14.11 1.36
N GLU A 540 28.08 14.79 1.91
CA GLU A 540 27.85 16.21 1.66
C GLU A 540 29.04 17.05 2.16
N LYS A 541 29.51 16.84 3.39
CA LYS A 541 30.64 17.60 3.95
C LYS A 541 31.94 17.42 3.16
N ASN A 542 32.21 16.21 2.70
CA ASN A 542 33.47 15.89 2.04
C ASN A 542 33.44 16.26 0.56
N TYR A 543 32.31 16.12 -0.14
CA TYR A 543 32.29 16.13 -1.60
C TYR A 543 31.44 17.24 -2.22
N ARG A 544 30.68 18.03 -1.45
CA ARG A 544 29.82 19.08 -2.01
C ARG A 544 30.55 20.12 -2.87
N HIS A 545 31.83 20.36 -2.59
CA HIS A 545 32.65 21.27 -3.41
C HIS A 545 32.82 20.80 -4.88
N TYR A 546 32.64 19.50 -5.17
CA TYR A 546 32.64 18.96 -6.54
C TYR A 546 31.45 19.41 -7.39
N GLU A 547 30.40 19.98 -6.79
CA GLU A 547 29.29 20.58 -7.54
C GLU A 547 29.79 21.71 -8.46
N ASN A 548 30.84 22.43 -8.06
CA ASN A 548 31.41 23.56 -8.80
C ASN A 548 32.69 23.19 -9.58
N ILE A 549 33.11 21.92 -9.58
CA ILE A 549 34.30 21.46 -10.29
C ILE A 549 33.85 20.77 -11.58
N SER A 550 34.38 21.20 -12.72
CA SER A 550 34.15 20.54 -14.01
C SER A 550 34.51 19.04 -13.93
N GLN A 551 33.55 18.18 -14.29
CA GLN A 551 33.73 16.72 -14.33
C GLN A 551 33.62 16.21 -15.78
N PRO A 552 34.34 15.15 -16.15
CA PRO A 552 34.32 14.66 -17.52
C PRO A 552 33.00 13.92 -17.78
N THR A 553 32.62 13.83 -19.05
CA THR A 553 31.31 13.31 -19.47
C THR A 553 31.46 11.92 -20.07
N ILE A 554 30.54 11.01 -19.74
CA ILE A 554 30.49 9.67 -20.34
C ILE A 554 29.91 9.82 -21.75
N THR A 555 30.59 9.24 -22.75
CA THR A 555 30.22 9.37 -24.18
C THR A 555 29.89 8.03 -24.84
N ASP A 556 30.57 6.96 -24.45
CA ASP A 556 30.27 5.60 -24.91
C ASP A 556 30.13 4.65 -23.72
N VAL A 557 29.21 3.69 -23.83
CA VAL A 557 29.06 2.57 -22.89
C VAL A 557 29.05 1.26 -23.67
N ASP A 558 30.10 0.46 -23.52
CA ASP A 558 30.12 -0.94 -23.95
C ASP A 558 29.95 -1.82 -22.71
N THR A 559 28.90 -2.64 -22.68
CA THR A 559 28.56 -3.42 -21.50
C THR A 559 28.03 -4.81 -21.80
N LYS A 560 28.39 -5.76 -20.93
CA LYS A 560 27.86 -7.10 -20.85
C LYS A 560 27.21 -7.32 -19.49
N ILE A 561 25.94 -7.72 -19.50
CA ILE A 561 25.12 -7.96 -18.32
C ILE A 561 24.72 -9.44 -18.31
N ASP A 562 25.24 -10.19 -17.34
CA ASP A 562 24.94 -11.61 -17.16
C ASP A 562 23.91 -11.77 -16.03
N LEU A 563 22.68 -12.14 -16.38
CA LEU A 563 21.57 -12.33 -15.43
C LEU A 563 21.51 -13.77 -14.91
N TYR A 564 21.31 -13.93 -13.60
CA TYR A 564 21.09 -15.22 -12.92
C TYR A 564 19.77 -15.17 -12.11
N PRO A 565 18.60 -15.18 -12.78
CA PRO A 565 17.28 -15.14 -12.14
C PRO A 565 17.08 -16.21 -11.04
N SER A 566 17.54 -17.44 -11.26
CA SER A 566 17.42 -18.53 -10.27
C SER A 566 18.18 -18.27 -8.97
N GLU A 567 19.21 -17.42 -9.02
CA GLU A 567 20.06 -17.05 -7.89
C GLU A 567 19.77 -15.66 -7.31
N ASN A 568 18.82 -14.91 -7.88
CA ASN A 568 18.54 -13.51 -7.54
C ASN A 568 19.80 -12.61 -7.66
N ALA A 569 20.60 -12.82 -8.71
CA ALA A 569 21.91 -12.20 -8.87
C ALA A 569 22.22 -11.81 -10.32
N TYR A 570 23.07 -10.81 -10.53
CA TYR A 570 23.61 -10.47 -11.84
C TYR A 570 25.07 -10.01 -11.76
N GLY A 571 25.78 -10.10 -12.88
CA GLY A 571 27.10 -9.50 -13.09
C GLY A 571 27.07 -8.45 -14.20
N ILE A 572 27.84 -7.37 -14.03
CA ILE A 572 28.02 -6.30 -15.01
C ILE A 572 29.51 -6.20 -15.33
N GLN A 573 29.83 -6.27 -16.61
CA GLN A 573 31.15 -5.92 -17.15
C GLN A 573 30.97 -4.73 -18.07
N GLY A 574 31.50 -3.58 -17.69
CA GLY A 574 31.31 -2.33 -18.42
C GLY A 574 32.62 -1.64 -18.76
N LYS A 575 32.57 -0.89 -19.86
CA LYS A 575 33.64 -0.02 -20.32
C LYS A 575 33.05 1.31 -20.77
N TYR A 576 33.50 2.38 -20.14
CA TYR A 576 33.18 3.74 -20.56
C TYR A 576 34.27 4.34 -21.42
N ARG A 577 33.87 5.12 -22.42
CA ARG A 577 34.71 6.22 -22.91
C ARG A 577 34.26 7.51 -22.23
N ILE A 578 35.16 8.13 -21.49
CA ILE A 578 34.93 9.39 -20.80
C ILE A 578 35.71 10.47 -21.54
N LYS A 579 35.09 11.63 -21.79
CA LYS A 579 35.70 12.75 -22.51
C LYS A 579 35.55 14.04 -21.70
N ASN A 580 36.61 14.86 -21.69
CA ASN A 580 36.47 16.22 -21.19
C ASN A 580 35.76 17.08 -22.25
N LEU A 581 34.52 17.46 -21.96
CA LEU A 581 33.71 18.33 -22.81
C LEU A 581 33.61 19.77 -22.28
N SER A 582 34.30 20.09 -21.18
CA SER A 582 34.43 21.46 -20.70
C SER A 582 35.61 22.17 -21.37
N ASP A 583 35.65 23.49 -21.22
CA ASP A 583 36.76 24.32 -21.70
C ASP A 583 37.93 24.39 -20.69
N GLU A 584 37.82 23.69 -19.56
CA GLU A 584 38.80 23.73 -18.46
C GLU A 584 39.54 22.38 -18.32
N PRO A 585 40.85 22.39 -18.00
CA PRO A 585 41.57 21.16 -17.64
C PRO A 585 41.01 20.53 -16.36
N ILE A 586 40.76 19.22 -16.39
CA ILE A 586 40.23 18.49 -15.23
C ILE A 586 41.40 17.84 -14.48
N HIS A 587 41.60 18.27 -13.24
CA HIS A 587 42.65 17.74 -12.35
C HIS A 587 42.14 16.71 -11.34
N LYS A 588 40.85 16.75 -11.01
CA LYS A 588 40.24 15.88 -10.01
C LYS A 588 38.95 15.27 -10.53
N MET A 589 38.79 13.98 -10.32
CA MET A 589 37.60 13.23 -10.69
C MET A 589 37.00 12.55 -9.48
N LEU A 590 35.68 12.68 -9.33
CA LEU A 590 34.92 11.99 -8.29
C LEU A 590 34.14 10.84 -8.92
N PHE A 591 34.42 9.61 -8.51
CA PHE A 591 33.68 8.41 -8.92
C PHE A 591 32.75 7.98 -7.80
N ASN A 592 31.52 7.59 -8.16
CA ASN A 592 30.52 7.07 -7.23
C ASN A 592 30.03 5.71 -7.72
N PHE A 593 29.97 4.75 -6.80
CA PHE A 593 29.43 3.42 -7.02
C PHE A 593 28.26 3.19 -6.05
N HIS A 594 27.31 2.38 -6.49
CA HIS A 594 26.14 2.06 -5.68
C HIS A 594 26.52 1.07 -4.56
N ALA A 595 26.17 1.38 -3.30
CA ALA A 595 26.57 0.60 -2.12
C ALA A 595 26.05 -0.85 -2.10
N ASP A 596 24.94 -1.13 -2.79
CA ASP A 596 24.40 -2.50 -2.91
C ASP A 596 25.23 -3.42 -3.86
N LEU A 597 26.19 -2.87 -4.62
CA LEU A 597 27.03 -3.65 -5.54
C LEU A 597 28.34 -4.08 -4.87
N LYS A 598 28.91 -5.18 -5.36
CA LYS A 598 30.28 -5.57 -5.04
C LYS A 598 31.20 -5.17 -6.19
N LEU A 599 32.23 -4.39 -5.86
CA LEU A 599 33.32 -4.00 -6.75
C LEU A 599 34.26 -5.20 -6.89
N GLU A 600 34.26 -5.89 -8.04
CA GLU A 600 35.19 -7.01 -8.28
C GLU A 600 36.52 -6.52 -8.85
N ASN A 601 36.46 -5.60 -9.80
CA ASN A 601 37.62 -4.90 -10.34
C ASN A 601 37.16 -3.59 -11.01
N VAL A 602 37.81 -2.48 -10.72
CA VAL A 602 37.56 -1.21 -11.40
C VAL A 602 38.91 -0.54 -11.71
N THR A 603 39.11 -0.18 -12.98
CA THR A 603 40.35 0.42 -13.44
C THR A 603 40.06 1.61 -14.34
N LEU A 604 40.59 2.77 -13.97
CA LEU A 604 40.65 3.95 -14.81
C LEU A 604 41.96 3.92 -15.60
N ARG A 605 41.86 3.91 -16.93
CA ARG A 605 42.99 4.06 -17.85
C ARG A 605 43.03 5.47 -18.42
N ILE A 606 44.08 6.21 -18.10
CA ILE A 606 44.28 7.59 -18.52
C ILE A 606 45.77 7.88 -18.76
N HIS A 607 46.12 8.52 -19.87
CA HIS A 607 47.52 8.88 -20.19
C HIS A 607 48.55 7.73 -20.09
N ASN A 608 48.15 6.49 -20.42
CA ASN A 608 48.92 5.25 -20.25
C ASN A 608 49.22 4.85 -18.79
N GLU A 609 48.48 5.41 -17.84
CA GLU A 609 48.45 5.00 -16.43
C GLU A 609 47.15 4.23 -16.15
N ASP A 610 47.26 3.17 -15.35
CA ASP A 610 46.14 2.36 -14.88
C ASP A 610 45.98 2.60 -13.37
N ILE A 611 44.83 3.15 -12.97
CA ILE A 611 44.50 3.49 -11.58
C ILE A 611 43.37 2.56 -11.10
N SER A 612 43.64 1.73 -10.08
CA SER A 612 42.62 0.88 -9.46
C SER A 612 41.71 1.69 -8.55
N ILE A 613 40.42 1.36 -8.54
CA ILE A 613 39.42 2.00 -7.68
C ILE A 613 38.74 0.92 -6.83
N ASP A 614 38.91 1.02 -5.51
CA ASP A 614 38.48 -0.03 -4.58
C ASP A 614 37.40 0.47 -3.59
N GLU A 615 37.08 1.77 -3.57
CA GLU A 615 36.09 2.38 -2.67
C GLU A 615 34.82 2.81 -3.42
N PHE A 616 33.69 2.90 -2.69
CA PHE A 616 32.39 3.29 -3.26
C PHE A 616 32.30 4.76 -3.65
N VAL A 617 33.07 5.63 -3.02
CA VAL A 617 33.23 7.03 -3.41
C VAL A 617 34.72 7.31 -3.43
N SER A 618 35.26 7.65 -4.59
CA SER A 618 36.71 7.83 -4.76
C SER A 618 37.02 9.14 -5.46
N GLU A 619 37.81 9.97 -4.79
CA GLU A 619 38.48 11.12 -5.37
C GLU A 619 39.80 10.66 -6.01
N ILE A 620 39.97 10.94 -7.29
CA ILE A 620 41.20 10.68 -8.03
C ILE A 620 41.79 12.01 -8.49
N GLU A 621 42.96 12.33 -7.95
CA GLU A 621 43.79 13.44 -8.42
C GLU A 621 44.71 12.97 -9.55
N LEU A 622 44.68 13.69 -10.67
CA LEU A 622 45.42 13.34 -11.87
C LEU A 622 46.79 14.01 -11.90
N ASN A 623 47.85 13.20 -12.02
CA ASN A 623 49.23 13.69 -12.23
C ASN A 623 49.34 14.58 -13.47
N LYS A 624 48.59 14.24 -14.52
CA LYS A 624 48.42 15.04 -15.75
C LYS A 624 46.94 15.32 -15.96
N PRO A 625 46.51 16.59 -16.04
CA PRO A 625 45.11 16.91 -16.20
C PRO A 625 44.57 16.34 -17.51
N LEU A 626 43.28 15.98 -17.50
CA LEU A 626 42.55 15.64 -18.72
C LEU A 626 42.20 16.96 -19.43
N LEU A 627 42.87 17.28 -20.54
CA LEU A 627 42.68 18.53 -21.26
C LEU A 627 41.32 18.54 -21.98
N PRO A 628 40.79 19.72 -22.36
CA PRO A 628 39.59 19.80 -23.19
C PRO A 628 39.70 18.90 -24.43
N ASN A 629 38.67 18.08 -24.67
CA ASN A 629 38.58 17.03 -25.68
C ASN A 629 39.44 15.78 -25.49
N ASP A 630 40.31 15.69 -24.47
CA ASP A 630 41.01 14.45 -24.15
C ASP A 630 40.03 13.39 -23.64
N THR A 631 40.43 12.12 -23.80
CA THR A 631 39.61 10.96 -23.45
C THR A 631 40.33 10.03 -22.48
N ALA A 632 39.56 9.44 -21.57
CA ALA A 632 39.97 8.35 -20.68
C ALA A 632 39.01 7.16 -20.80
N THR A 633 39.41 6.00 -20.29
CA THR A 633 38.57 4.80 -20.26
C THR A 633 38.38 4.33 -18.82
N LEU A 634 37.15 4.03 -18.42
CA LEU A 634 36.87 3.35 -17.16
C LEU A 634 36.39 1.92 -17.46
N GLU A 635 37.09 0.91 -16.99
CA GLU A 635 36.69 -0.49 -17.08
C GLU A 635 36.27 -0.98 -15.70
N PHE A 636 35.11 -1.64 -15.59
CA PHE A 636 34.58 -2.11 -14.32
C PHE A 636 33.89 -3.47 -14.44
N ASN A 637 34.04 -4.27 -13.38
CA ASN A 637 33.34 -5.52 -13.16
C ASN A 637 32.64 -5.46 -11.80
N LEU A 638 31.32 -5.55 -11.82
CA LEU A 638 30.45 -5.39 -10.66
C LEU A 638 29.56 -6.62 -10.52
N SER A 639 29.27 -7.03 -9.30
CA SER A 639 28.32 -8.10 -9.03
C SER A 639 27.23 -7.65 -8.04
N TYR A 640 26.03 -8.21 -8.19
CA TYR A 640 24.89 -7.95 -7.34
C TYR A 640 24.20 -9.24 -6.95
N LYS A 641 23.77 -9.32 -5.69
CA LYS A 641 22.91 -10.40 -5.19
C LYS A 641 22.08 -9.90 -4.03
N TRP A 642 20.78 -10.20 -4.04
CA TRP A 642 19.92 -9.89 -2.90
C TRP A 642 19.42 -11.15 -2.20
N TYR A 643 19.04 -10.98 -0.93
CA TYR A 643 18.55 -12.03 -0.06
C TYR A 643 17.21 -11.61 0.52
N ALA A 644 16.25 -12.54 0.58
CA ALA A 644 14.88 -12.26 1.02
C ALA A 644 14.79 -11.64 2.42
N VAL A 645 15.76 -11.92 3.31
CA VAL A 645 15.84 -11.33 4.66
C VAL A 645 16.00 -9.80 4.65
N ASN A 646 16.64 -9.25 3.61
CA ASN A 646 16.86 -7.81 3.46
C ASN A 646 15.72 -7.11 2.69
N GLY A 647 14.86 -7.87 2.02
CA GLY A 647 13.97 -7.34 0.98
C GLY A 647 14.69 -7.20 -0.37
N HIS A 648 13.94 -6.78 -1.39
CA HIS A 648 14.47 -6.42 -2.71
C HIS A 648 14.12 -4.96 -3.01
N GLN A 649 14.87 -4.35 -3.92
CA GLN A 649 14.55 -3.02 -4.46
C GLN A 649 13.64 -3.19 -5.68
N SER A 650 12.49 -2.50 -5.71
CA SER A 650 11.50 -2.70 -6.78
C SER A 650 12.01 -2.38 -8.19
N PHE A 651 12.88 -1.36 -8.33
CA PHE A 651 13.51 -1.01 -9.62
C PHE A 651 14.77 -1.84 -9.94
N ASN A 652 15.11 -2.83 -9.12
CA ASN A 652 16.22 -3.76 -9.31
C ASN A 652 15.83 -5.21 -8.97
N ALA A 653 14.62 -5.59 -9.37
CA ALA A 653 14.00 -6.85 -9.03
C ALA A 653 14.50 -7.96 -9.96
N ILE A 654 15.66 -8.55 -9.65
CA ILE A 654 16.08 -9.81 -10.27
C ILE A 654 15.43 -11.00 -9.56
N VAL A 655 14.44 -11.60 -10.21
CA VAL A 655 13.59 -12.67 -9.69
C VAL A 655 13.49 -13.82 -10.68
N GLN A 656 13.12 -15.01 -10.20
CA GLN A 656 13.14 -16.24 -11.00
C GLN A 656 12.38 -16.16 -12.32
N ASN A 657 11.28 -15.40 -12.41
CA ASN A 657 10.57 -15.13 -13.66
C ASN A 657 9.97 -13.72 -13.62
N GLY A 658 10.13 -12.93 -14.67
CA GLY A 658 9.65 -11.54 -14.71
C GLY A 658 10.59 -10.55 -14.03
N SER A 659 11.90 -10.74 -14.17
CA SER A 659 12.94 -9.83 -13.68
C SER A 659 12.88 -8.49 -14.40
N PHE A 660 13.11 -7.39 -13.67
CA PHE A 660 13.31 -6.06 -14.23
C PHE A 660 14.29 -5.24 -13.39
N MET A 661 15.21 -4.59 -14.09
CA MET A 661 16.18 -3.69 -13.47
C MET A 661 16.29 -2.42 -14.31
N ARG A 662 16.08 -1.26 -13.70
CA ARG A 662 16.58 0.03 -14.21
C ARG A 662 18.09 0.07 -13.98
N ILE A 663 18.79 -0.76 -14.75
CA ILE A 663 20.15 -1.17 -14.46
C ILE A 663 21.14 0.00 -14.51
N SER A 664 20.88 1.04 -15.31
CA SER A 664 21.72 2.25 -15.36
C SER A 664 21.83 2.97 -14.01
N ASN A 665 20.88 2.81 -13.09
CA ASN A 665 20.98 3.39 -11.72
C ASN A 665 22.09 2.73 -10.88
N TYR A 666 22.59 1.58 -11.32
CA TYR A 666 23.61 0.77 -10.65
C TYR A 666 24.96 0.87 -11.38
N TYR A 667 25.09 1.78 -12.33
CA TYR A 667 26.33 2.01 -13.06
C TYR A 667 27.16 3.12 -12.37
N PRO A 668 28.49 3.12 -12.50
CA PRO A 668 29.32 4.17 -11.89
C PRO A 668 28.93 5.57 -12.39
N SER A 669 28.73 6.52 -11.48
CA SER A 669 28.44 7.93 -11.81
C SER A 669 29.63 8.86 -11.47
N LEU A 670 29.75 9.94 -12.24
CA LEU A 670 30.84 10.92 -12.13
C LEU A 670 30.35 12.22 -11.51
N GLY A 671 31.16 12.80 -10.63
CA GLY A 671 30.87 14.07 -9.97
C GLY A 671 29.98 13.96 -8.73
N TYR A 672 29.63 15.11 -8.18
CA TYR A 672 28.77 15.21 -7.01
C TYR A 672 27.34 14.71 -7.30
N GLN A 673 26.74 13.98 -6.38
CA GLN A 673 25.40 13.37 -6.50
C GLN A 673 24.42 14.05 -5.52
N PRO A 674 23.58 15.00 -5.98
CA PRO A 674 22.67 15.74 -5.10
C PRO A 674 21.60 14.87 -4.42
N ASP A 675 21.24 13.73 -5.00
CA ASP A 675 20.29 12.76 -4.44
C ASP A 675 20.79 12.07 -3.15
N LYS A 676 22.08 12.24 -2.81
CA LYS A 676 22.66 11.79 -1.55
C LYS A 676 22.58 12.85 -0.42
N GLU A 677 22.05 14.04 -0.70
CA GLU A 677 21.88 15.08 0.31
C GLU A 677 20.74 14.78 1.27
N ILE A 678 20.83 15.37 2.48
CA ILE A 678 19.75 15.31 3.46
C ILE A 678 18.76 16.43 3.16
N GLU A 679 17.50 16.12 2.94
CA GLU A 679 16.48 17.14 2.67
C GLU A 679 15.86 17.76 3.95
N ASP A 680 15.88 17.02 5.08
CA ASP A 680 15.22 17.44 6.33
C ASP A 680 15.90 18.67 6.96
N GLU A 681 15.19 19.80 6.99
CA GLU A 681 15.71 21.09 7.48
C GLU A 681 16.25 21.04 8.92
N GLN A 682 15.58 20.31 9.83
CA GLN A 682 16.01 20.22 11.23
C GLN A 682 17.33 19.47 11.35
N LYS A 683 17.49 18.38 10.60
CA LYS A 683 18.76 17.65 10.54
C LYS A 683 19.85 18.49 9.88
N ARG A 684 19.55 19.20 8.81
CA ARG A 684 20.53 20.07 8.13
C ARG A 684 21.05 21.18 9.04
N GLU A 685 20.16 21.82 9.82
CA GLU A 685 20.55 22.82 10.82
C GLU A 685 21.41 22.19 11.92
N ALA A 686 20.99 21.03 12.45
CA ALA A 686 21.72 20.33 13.51
C ALA A 686 23.14 19.88 13.10
N TYR A 687 23.37 19.61 11.81
CA TYR A 687 24.67 19.17 11.28
C TYR A 687 25.43 20.24 10.49
N GLU A 688 24.91 21.48 10.44
CA GLU A 688 25.50 22.64 9.77
C GLU A 688 25.73 22.42 8.26
N LEU A 689 24.77 21.80 7.57
CA LEU A 689 24.88 21.43 6.15
C LEU A 689 24.52 22.57 5.18
N GLY A 690 24.02 23.71 5.67
CA GLY A 690 23.50 24.79 4.81
C GLY A 690 22.22 24.38 4.05
N ASN A 691 21.85 25.10 3.00
CA ASN A 691 20.66 24.78 2.19
C ASN A 691 20.94 23.57 1.27
N PRO A 692 19.95 22.69 1.00
CA PRO A 692 20.14 21.61 0.02
C PRO A 692 20.27 22.19 -1.40
N THR A 693 20.84 21.43 -2.32
CA THR A 693 20.86 21.76 -3.75
C THR A 693 19.42 21.88 -4.25
N THR A 694 19.03 23.10 -4.62
CA THR A 694 17.65 23.40 -5.05
C THR A 694 17.46 23.12 -6.53
N LEU A 695 16.25 22.69 -6.91
CA LEU A 695 15.83 22.67 -8.31
C LEU A 695 16.09 24.05 -8.95
N LYS A 696 16.71 24.05 -10.12
CA LYS A 696 16.99 25.30 -10.86
C LYS A 696 15.67 26.01 -11.16
N LYS A 697 15.65 27.31 -10.92
CA LYS A 697 14.52 28.17 -11.33
C LYS A 697 14.46 28.29 -12.83
N LEU A 698 13.26 28.54 -13.37
CA LEU A 698 13.07 28.68 -14.80
C LEU A 698 13.96 29.78 -15.42
N GLU A 699 14.15 30.91 -14.72
CA GLU A 699 14.94 32.06 -15.19
C GLU A 699 16.46 31.90 -15.06
N ALA A 700 16.95 30.76 -14.54
CA ALA A 700 18.39 30.51 -14.45
C ALA A 700 19.03 30.49 -15.86
N PRO A 701 20.31 30.85 -16.01
CA PRO A 701 21.00 30.74 -17.30
C PRO A 701 20.86 29.35 -17.91
N GLU A 702 20.68 29.27 -19.22
CA GLU A 702 20.66 27.99 -19.94
C GLU A 702 22.01 27.29 -19.83
N VAL A 703 21.97 25.97 -19.63
CA VAL A 703 23.17 25.13 -19.57
C VAL A 703 23.18 24.22 -20.79
N PHE A 704 24.17 24.39 -21.65
CA PHE A 704 24.40 23.50 -22.77
C PHE A 704 25.34 22.37 -22.34
N LYS A 705 24.83 21.14 -22.28
CA LYS A 705 25.62 19.96 -21.88
C LYS A 705 25.35 18.80 -22.83
N ASN A 706 26.40 18.32 -23.48
CA ASN A 706 26.36 17.18 -24.38
C ASN A 706 26.67 15.87 -23.61
N ASP A 707 25.70 15.39 -22.83
CA ASP A 707 25.74 14.21 -21.95
C ASP A 707 25.02 12.92 -22.42
N PHE A 708 24.72 12.79 -23.72
CA PHE A 708 24.16 11.57 -24.29
C PHE A 708 25.26 10.55 -24.59
N ILE A 709 24.89 9.27 -24.52
CA ILE A 709 25.79 8.14 -24.73
C ILE A 709 25.42 7.33 -25.97
N ASP A 710 26.44 6.73 -26.57
CA ASP A 710 26.30 5.59 -27.47
C ASP A 710 26.41 4.29 -26.67
N LEU A 711 25.38 3.46 -26.71
CA LEU A 711 25.23 2.24 -25.92
C LEU A 711 25.38 1.00 -26.81
N ASN A 712 26.36 0.16 -26.48
CA ASN A 712 26.48 -1.21 -26.96
C ASN A 712 26.27 -2.17 -25.78
N MET A 713 25.18 -2.94 -25.81
CA MET A 713 24.79 -3.78 -24.68
C MET A 713 24.66 -5.24 -25.11
N MET A 714 25.24 -6.14 -24.33
CA MET A 714 25.02 -7.59 -24.44
C MET A 714 24.35 -8.08 -23.16
N VAL A 715 23.15 -8.64 -23.27
CA VAL A 715 22.41 -9.19 -22.13
C VAL A 715 22.34 -10.70 -22.28
N SER A 716 22.68 -11.43 -21.21
CA SER A 716 22.53 -12.89 -21.16
C SER A 716 21.65 -13.34 -20.00
N THR A 717 20.93 -14.44 -20.18
CA THR A 717 20.09 -15.05 -19.15
C THR A 717 20.06 -16.57 -19.31
N GLU A 718 19.37 -17.26 -18.41
CA GLU A 718 19.14 -18.70 -18.45
C GLU A 718 18.40 -19.12 -19.74
N ASN A 719 18.74 -20.28 -20.32
CA ASN A 719 18.28 -20.71 -21.65
C ASN A 719 16.74 -20.78 -21.82
N ASN A 720 16.01 -20.98 -20.73
CA ASN A 720 14.54 -21.04 -20.75
C ASN A 720 13.87 -19.65 -20.69
N GLN A 721 14.64 -18.56 -20.64
CA GLN A 721 14.16 -17.18 -20.62
C GLN A 721 14.69 -16.38 -21.82
N THR A 722 14.00 -15.29 -22.12
CA THR A 722 14.42 -14.33 -23.14
C THR A 722 14.94 -13.06 -22.47
N PRO A 723 16.20 -12.64 -22.70
CA PRO A 723 16.74 -11.40 -22.16
C PRO A 723 16.30 -10.21 -23.02
N MET A 724 15.71 -9.21 -22.37
CA MET A 724 15.27 -7.96 -23.00
C MET A 724 16.15 -6.79 -22.56
N GLY A 725 16.54 -5.95 -23.52
CA GLY A 725 17.29 -4.71 -23.34
C GLY A 725 16.60 -3.54 -24.06
N ILE A 726 17.37 -2.48 -24.33
CA ILE A 726 16.88 -1.28 -25.04
C ILE A 726 17.65 -1.06 -26.34
N GLY A 727 17.06 -0.35 -27.29
CA GLY A 727 17.64 -0.09 -28.61
C GLY A 727 17.40 -1.22 -29.63
N ASP A 728 18.06 -1.12 -30.78
CA ASP A 728 17.88 -2.06 -31.88
C ASP A 728 18.60 -3.39 -31.60
N VAL A 729 17.92 -4.50 -31.93
CA VAL A 729 18.46 -5.85 -31.77
C VAL A 729 19.46 -6.13 -32.89
N VAL A 730 20.73 -6.36 -32.52
CA VAL A 730 21.79 -6.72 -33.47
C VAL A 730 21.76 -8.22 -33.78
N LYS A 731 21.69 -9.05 -32.72
CA LYS A 731 21.59 -10.51 -32.84
C LYS A 731 21.13 -11.17 -31.53
N THR A 732 20.46 -12.30 -31.65
CA THR A 732 20.13 -13.21 -30.55
C THR A 732 20.67 -14.60 -30.86
N TRP A 733 21.30 -15.25 -29.89
CA TRP A 733 21.82 -16.61 -30.02
C TRP A 733 21.84 -17.32 -28.65
N SER A 734 21.93 -18.64 -28.67
CA SER A 734 22.09 -19.44 -27.44
C SER A 734 23.42 -20.17 -27.47
N GLU A 735 24.13 -20.16 -26.34
CA GLU A 735 25.44 -20.79 -26.16
C GLU A 735 25.63 -21.18 -24.69
N ASN A 736 26.27 -22.32 -24.40
CA ASN A 736 26.57 -22.77 -23.03
C ASN A 736 25.36 -22.74 -22.07
N ASP A 737 24.20 -23.18 -22.54
CA ASP A 737 22.93 -23.18 -21.79
C ASP A 737 22.47 -21.79 -21.30
N ARG A 738 22.81 -20.76 -22.09
CA ARG A 738 22.37 -19.38 -21.87
C ARG A 738 21.90 -18.76 -23.19
N THR A 739 20.95 -17.84 -23.08
CA THR A 739 20.47 -17.03 -24.21
C THR A 739 21.13 -15.65 -24.13
N TYR A 740 21.66 -15.18 -25.24
CA TYR A 740 22.34 -13.90 -25.38
C TYR A 740 21.60 -13.04 -26.42
N THR A 741 21.43 -11.76 -26.12
CA THR A 741 20.98 -10.76 -27.09
C THR A 741 21.89 -9.55 -27.05
N LYS A 742 22.35 -9.10 -28.21
CA LYS A 742 23.12 -7.86 -28.37
C LYS A 742 22.22 -6.74 -28.89
N TYR A 743 22.28 -5.60 -28.23
CA TYR A 743 21.53 -4.39 -28.52
C TYR A 743 22.47 -3.21 -28.82
N LYS A 744 21.99 -2.25 -29.60
CA LYS A 744 22.67 -0.97 -29.88
C LYS A 744 21.69 0.19 -29.84
N ALA A 745 22.09 1.29 -29.21
CA ALA A 745 21.34 2.55 -29.23
C ALA A 745 22.34 3.71 -29.29
N ASP A 746 22.18 4.62 -30.25
CA ASP A 746 23.08 5.76 -30.43
C ASP A 746 22.40 7.04 -29.92
N GLY A 747 23.17 7.92 -29.28
CA GLY A 747 22.70 9.23 -28.82
C GLY A 747 21.49 9.18 -27.89
N ILE A 748 21.60 8.44 -26.79
CA ILE A 748 20.52 8.32 -25.78
C ILE A 748 20.93 8.95 -24.44
N PRO A 749 19.98 9.38 -23.59
CA PRO A 749 20.29 9.71 -22.20
C PRO A 749 20.96 8.54 -21.48
N PHE A 750 21.70 8.80 -20.40
CA PHE A 750 22.28 7.76 -19.52
C PHE A 750 21.18 7.02 -18.73
N ARG A 751 20.31 6.31 -19.45
CA ARG A 751 19.11 5.66 -18.92
C ARG A 751 18.80 4.43 -19.76
N PHE A 752 18.99 3.26 -19.16
CA PHE A 752 18.73 1.99 -19.80
C PHE A 752 18.34 0.93 -18.77
N ALA A 753 17.56 -0.04 -19.23
CA ALA A 753 16.99 -1.09 -18.40
C ALA A 753 17.11 -2.45 -19.08
N VAL A 754 16.99 -3.50 -18.29
CA VAL A 754 16.96 -4.88 -18.76
C VAL A 754 15.85 -5.66 -18.05
N ALA A 755 15.31 -6.66 -18.73
CA ALA A 755 14.36 -7.60 -18.17
C ALA A 755 14.66 -9.04 -18.61
N SER A 756 14.08 -10.00 -17.90
CA SER A 756 14.18 -11.42 -18.26
C SER A 756 12.97 -12.19 -17.73
N ALA A 757 12.32 -12.94 -18.62
CA ALA A 757 11.24 -13.84 -18.26
C ALA A 757 11.03 -14.93 -19.31
N LYS A 758 10.10 -15.84 -19.00
CA LYS A 758 9.54 -16.81 -19.94
C LYS A 758 8.40 -16.15 -20.72
N TYR A 759 8.72 -15.58 -21.88
CA TYR A 759 7.76 -14.83 -22.68
C TYR A 759 7.12 -15.68 -23.79
N GLN A 760 5.83 -15.44 -24.01
CA GLN A 760 5.21 -15.57 -25.32
C GLN A 760 5.45 -14.28 -26.10
N LYS A 761 5.56 -14.39 -27.43
CA LYS A 761 5.78 -13.24 -28.32
C LYS A 761 4.68 -13.17 -29.38
N GLN A 762 4.12 -11.98 -29.56
CA GLN A 762 3.28 -11.64 -30.70
C GLN A 762 3.78 -10.35 -31.36
N SER A 763 3.82 -10.28 -32.70
CA SER A 763 4.29 -9.08 -33.40
C SER A 763 3.49 -8.76 -34.66
N ILE A 764 3.57 -7.49 -35.08
CA ILE A 764 3.04 -6.96 -36.33
C ILE A 764 4.10 -6.02 -36.95
N LYS A 765 4.19 -5.98 -38.27
CA LYS A 765 5.04 -5.02 -38.99
C LYS A 765 4.18 -3.91 -39.58
N HIS A 766 4.49 -2.65 -39.27
CA HIS A 766 3.76 -1.47 -39.75
C HIS A 766 4.72 -0.35 -40.10
N ARG A 767 4.56 0.29 -41.27
CA ARG A 767 5.49 1.33 -41.78
C ARG A 767 6.98 0.95 -41.68
N ASN A 768 7.31 -0.31 -41.98
CA ASN A 768 8.65 -0.92 -41.84
C ASN A 768 9.20 -1.04 -40.41
N ILE A 769 8.42 -0.72 -39.38
CA ILE A 769 8.76 -0.88 -37.96
C ILE A 769 8.11 -2.17 -37.44
N GLU A 770 8.87 -3.01 -36.74
CA GLU A 770 8.31 -4.19 -36.04
C GLU A 770 7.77 -3.75 -34.68
N ILE A 771 6.50 -4.01 -34.41
CA ILE A 771 5.89 -3.81 -33.09
C ILE A 771 5.67 -5.19 -32.48
N GLU A 772 6.28 -5.47 -31.34
CA GLU A 772 6.17 -6.74 -30.64
C GLU A 772 5.71 -6.56 -29.19
N VAL A 773 5.03 -7.58 -28.69
CA VAL A 773 4.58 -7.67 -27.30
C VAL A 773 5.09 -9.00 -26.74
N LEU A 774 5.82 -8.91 -25.62
CA LEU A 774 6.33 -10.02 -24.84
C LEU A 774 5.57 -10.12 -23.54
N TYR A 775 4.87 -11.22 -23.34
CA TYR A 775 3.88 -11.38 -22.27
C TYR A 775 3.90 -12.80 -21.68
N HIS A 776 3.34 -12.95 -20.49
CA HIS A 776 3.15 -14.22 -19.81
C HIS A 776 2.05 -15.04 -20.49
N ASP A 777 2.17 -16.37 -20.51
CA ASP A 777 1.25 -17.24 -21.26
C ASP A 777 -0.23 -17.10 -20.84
N ARG A 778 -0.47 -16.77 -19.56
CA ARG A 778 -1.79 -16.52 -19.00
C ARG A 778 -2.34 -15.11 -19.28
N HIS A 779 -1.52 -14.17 -19.76
CA HIS A 779 -1.89 -12.75 -19.88
C HIS A 779 -2.09 -12.30 -21.35
N PHE A 780 -2.79 -13.13 -22.13
CA PHE A 780 -3.01 -12.88 -23.56
C PHE A 780 -4.16 -11.90 -23.85
N GLU A 781 -4.95 -11.53 -22.85
CA GLU A 781 -6.26 -10.87 -22.98
C GLU A 781 -6.16 -9.55 -23.78
N ASN A 782 -5.16 -8.73 -23.45
CA ASN A 782 -5.04 -7.36 -23.98
C ASN A 782 -3.98 -7.20 -25.08
N VAL A 783 -3.23 -8.25 -25.42
CA VAL A 783 -2.08 -8.20 -26.36
C VAL A 783 -2.49 -7.65 -27.73
N ASN A 784 -3.60 -8.14 -28.29
CA ASN A 784 -4.09 -7.69 -29.59
C ASN A 784 -4.52 -6.22 -29.59
N ARG A 785 -5.10 -5.75 -28.48
CA ARG A 785 -5.57 -4.37 -28.35
C ARG A 785 -4.37 -3.42 -28.15
N LEU A 786 -3.35 -3.86 -27.40
CA LEU A 786 -2.08 -3.17 -27.25
C LEU A 786 -1.37 -2.98 -28.61
N LEU A 787 -1.26 -4.04 -29.42
CA LEU A 787 -0.67 -3.94 -30.77
C LEU A 787 -1.40 -2.93 -31.65
N LYS A 788 -2.74 -2.95 -31.63
CA LYS A 788 -3.56 -2.00 -32.42
C LYS A 788 -3.40 -0.56 -31.94
N ASN A 789 -3.40 -0.34 -30.62
CA ASN A 789 -3.19 1.00 -30.06
C ASN A 789 -1.79 1.51 -30.41
N ALA A 790 -0.75 0.68 -30.29
CA ALA A 790 0.60 1.04 -30.67
C ALA A 790 0.72 1.46 -32.14
N VAL A 791 0.05 0.74 -33.07
CA VAL A 791 -0.03 1.14 -34.49
C VAL A 791 -0.66 2.53 -34.65
N LEU A 792 -1.78 2.79 -33.98
CA LEU A 792 -2.47 4.08 -34.07
C LEU A 792 -1.66 5.23 -33.47
N SER A 793 -1.05 5.01 -32.32
CA SER A 793 -0.18 5.96 -31.64
C SER A 793 1.04 6.29 -32.49
N LEU A 794 1.65 5.27 -33.09
CA LEU A 794 2.77 5.42 -34.03
C LEU A 794 2.37 6.23 -35.27
N ASP A 795 1.22 5.92 -35.89
CA ASP A 795 0.69 6.68 -37.03
C ASP A 795 0.49 8.16 -36.66
N TYR A 796 -0.19 8.42 -35.54
CA TYR A 796 -0.46 9.78 -35.09
C TYR A 796 0.83 10.58 -34.84
N CYS A 797 1.80 10.01 -34.13
CA CYS A 797 3.04 10.70 -33.81
C CYS A 797 3.93 10.92 -35.05
N ILE A 798 4.01 9.96 -35.98
CA ILE A 798 4.77 10.12 -37.22
C ILE A 798 4.13 11.19 -38.11
N ASP A 799 2.82 11.16 -38.28
CA ASP A 799 2.11 12.07 -39.18
C ASP A 799 2.13 13.52 -38.66
N ASN A 800 2.13 13.71 -37.34
CA ASN A 800 2.06 15.03 -36.70
C ASN A 800 3.41 15.61 -36.26
N PHE A 801 4.34 14.80 -35.73
CA PHE A 801 5.50 15.31 -35.01
C PHE A 801 6.81 15.09 -35.76
N ASN A 802 7.26 13.84 -35.89
CA ASN A 802 8.51 13.49 -36.58
C ASN A 802 8.59 11.96 -36.80
N VAL A 803 9.51 11.51 -37.64
CA VAL A 803 9.77 10.08 -37.85
C VAL A 803 10.20 9.37 -36.57
N TYR A 804 9.84 8.09 -36.45
CA TYR A 804 10.29 7.23 -35.37
C TYR A 804 11.76 6.80 -35.60
N PRO A 805 12.65 6.88 -34.59
CA PRO A 805 14.09 6.73 -34.81
C PRO A 805 14.63 5.30 -34.75
N TYR A 806 13.82 4.30 -34.39
CA TYR A 806 14.27 2.90 -34.22
C TYR A 806 13.57 1.94 -35.20
N GLU A 807 14.09 0.72 -35.35
CA GLU A 807 13.52 -0.29 -36.25
C GLU A 807 12.37 -1.09 -35.59
N LYS A 808 12.27 -1.02 -34.27
CA LYS A 808 11.39 -1.84 -33.45
C LYS A 808 10.78 -1.09 -32.27
N ILE A 809 9.56 -1.48 -31.89
CA ILE A 809 8.91 -1.15 -30.62
C ILE A 809 8.57 -2.46 -29.89
N SER A 810 9.14 -2.66 -28.71
CA SER A 810 8.89 -3.83 -27.87
C SER A 810 8.16 -3.44 -26.58
N PHE A 811 6.95 -3.96 -26.37
CA PHE A 811 6.29 -3.92 -25.07
C PHE A 811 6.64 -5.18 -24.29
N VAL A 812 7.20 -5.03 -23.09
CA VAL A 812 7.74 -6.14 -22.30
C VAL A 812 7.07 -6.18 -20.93
N GLU A 813 6.40 -7.28 -20.65
CA GLU A 813 5.80 -7.54 -19.35
C GLU A 813 6.84 -7.85 -18.27
N VAL A 814 6.66 -7.31 -17.06
CA VAL A 814 7.52 -7.56 -15.89
C VAL A 814 6.68 -7.90 -14.65
N SER A 815 7.27 -8.61 -13.68
CA SER A 815 6.54 -9.07 -12.50
C SER A 815 6.12 -7.94 -11.57
N SER A 816 5.11 -8.20 -10.74
CA SER A 816 4.62 -7.30 -9.68
C SER A 816 5.62 -7.05 -8.54
N PHE A 817 6.74 -7.77 -8.51
CA PHE A 817 7.87 -7.43 -7.62
C PHE A 817 8.45 -6.06 -8.00
N THR A 818 8.33 -5.67 -9.27
CA THR A 818 8.55 -4.31 -9.70
C THR A 818 7.32 -3.44 -9.40
N SER A 819 7.53 -2.40 -8.61
CA SER A 819 6.52 -1.43 -8.20
C SER A 819 7.08 -0.01 -8.29
N GLY A 820 6.18 0.98 -8.31
CA GLY A 820 6.54 2.40 -8.44
C GLY A 820 6.31 3.00 -9.84
N PHE A 821 5.95 2.18 -10.83
CA PHE A 821 5.45 2.61 -12.13
C PHE A 821 4.44 1.59 -12.68
N ALA A 822 3.58 2.02 -13.59
CA ALA A 822 2.71 1.13 -14.36
C ALA A 822 3.37 0.71 -15.68
N ALA A 823 4.01 1.67 -16.36
CA ALA A 823 4.89 1.44 -17.47
C ALA A 823 6.08 2.44 -17.44
N THR A 824 7.13 2.15 -18.21
CA THR A 824 8.26 3.07 -18.41
C THR A 824 8.85 2.85 -19.80
N ALA A 825 8.90 3.93 -20.58
CA ALA A 825 9.52 3.92 -21.89
C ALA A 825 11.05 4.11 -21.85
N TYR A 826 11.73 3.43 -22.77
CA TYR A 826 13.14 3.55 -23.12
C TYR A 826 13.28 3.48 -24.65
N PRO A 827 14.45 3.80 -25.22
CA PRO A 827 14.75 3.56 -26.63
C PRO A 827 14.31 2.16 -27.11
N ALA A 828 13.43 2.10 -28.11
CA ALA A 828 12.82 0.88 -28.69
C ALA A 828 12.02 -0.05 -27.74
N THR A 829 12.09 0.09 -26.41
CA THR A 829 11.50 -0.85 -25.45
C THR A 829 10.71 -0.15 -24.35
N ILE A 830 9.49 -0.62 -24.08
CA ILE A 830 8.61 -0.14 -23.02
C ILE A 830 8.35 -1.31 -22.06
N PHE A 831 8.75 -1.17 -20.80
CA PHE A 831 8.50 -2.18 -19.77
C PHE A 831 7.22 -1.85 -19.01
N MET A 832 6.36 -2.84 -18.77
CA MET A 832 5.06 -2.64 -18.13
C MET A 832 4.79 -3.73 -17.10
N THR A 833 4.22 -3.37 -15.96
CA THR A 833 3.93 -4.33 -14.90
C THR A 833 2.73 -5.22 -15.25
N GLU A 834 2.78 -6.49 -14.83
CA GLU A 834 1.76 -7.50 -15.16
C GLU A 834 0.32 -7.09 -14.74
N ASN A 835 0.20 -6.33 -13.65
CA ASN A 835 -1.07 -6.03 -13.00
C ASN A 835 -1.75 -4.73 -13.45
N MET A 836 -1.24 -4.04 -14.48
CA MET A 836 -1.78 -2.75 -14.92
C MET A 836 -2.39 -2.77 -16.32
N ILE A 837 -1.77 -3.51 -17.27
CA ILE A 837 -2.16 -3.48 -18.69
C ILE A 837 -2.50 -4.87 -19.18
N PHE A 838 -1.58 -5.82 -18.98
CA PHE A 838 -1.74 -7.18 -19.48
C PHE A 838 -2.93 -7.89 -18.83
N HIS A 839 -3.02 -7.81 -17.49
CA HIS A 839 -4.06 -8.48 -16.71
C HIS A 839 -5.14 -7.53 -16.17
N ALA A 840 -5.57 -6.54 -16.98
CA ALA A 840 -6.68 -5.63 -16.67
C ALA A 840 -7.95 -6.02 -17.44
N ASN A 841 -9.13 -5.93 -16.80
CA ASN A 841 -10.43 -6.27 -17.39
C ASN A 841 -11.07 -5.07 -18.11
N ILE A 842 -10.57 -4.75 -19.29
CA ILE A 842 -10.99 -3.58 -20.08
C ILE A 842 -12.36 -3.79 -20.73
N ASP A 843 -12.78 -5.03 -20.97
CA ASP A 843 -14.07 -5.35 -21.58
C ASP A 843 -15.26 -4.98 -20.68
N SER A 844 -15.02 -4.77 -19.38
CA SER A 844 -16.05 -4.34 -18.43
C SER A 844 -16.57 -2.92 -18.69
N ASP A 845 -15.72 -2.02 -19.21
CA ASP A 845 -16.07 -0.66 -19.58
C ASP A 845 -15.11 -0.10 -20.64
N PRO A 846 -15.50 -0.10 -21.93
CA PRO A 846 -14.65 0.39 -23.01
C PRO A 846 -14.22 1.85 -22.88
N SER A 847 -14.93 2.67 -22.09
CA SER A 847 -14.55 4.07 -21.84
C SER A 847 -13.33 4.21 -20.92
N LYS A 848 -12.92 3.13 -20.24
CA LYS A 848 -11.74 3.07 -19.37
C LYS A 848 -10.57 2.39 -20.08
N ASP A 849 -10.16 2.97 -21.20
CA ASP A 849 -9.07 2.41 -22.02
C ASP A 849 -7.69 2.67 -21.41
N VAL A 850 -7.27 1.80 -20.47
CA VAL A 850 -5.94 1.85 -19.85
C VAL A 850 -4.80 1.57 -20.85
N ILE A 851 -5.09 0.88 -21.96
CA ILE A 851 -4.08 0.63 -22.98
C ILE A 851 -3.74 1.95 -23.66
N ASN A 852 -4.74 2.75 -24.04
CA ASN A 852 -4.45 4.08 -24.56
C ASN A 852 -3.77 4.97 -23.50
N GLU A 853 -4.29 4.93 -22.27
CA GLU A 853 -3.76 5.71 -21.15
C GLU A 853 -2.28 5.49 -20.89
N LEU A 854 -1.84 4.23 -20.93
CA LEU A 854 -0.47 3.87 -20.58
C LEU A 854 0.35 3.64 -21.84
N ALA A 855 -0.04 2.73 -22.73
CA ALA A 855 0.77 2.43 -23.91
C ALA A 855 0.91 3.62 -24.87
N GLY A 856 -0.17 4.39 -25.08
CA GLY A 856 -0.16 5.60 -25.90
C GLY A 856 0.71 6.70 -25.29
N HIS A 857 0.54 6.96 -23.99
CA HIS A 857 1.34 7.93 -23.22
C HIS A 857 2.83 7.56 -23.23
N GLU A 858 3.17 6.31 -22.89
CA GLU A 858 4.56 5.85 -22.83
C GLU A 858 5.22 5.84 -24.20
N LEU A 859 4.50 5.47 -25.25
CA LEU A 859 5.05 5.55 -26.61
C LEU A 859 5.27 7.01 -27.03
N ALA A 860 4.43 7.95 -26.58
CA ALA A 860 4.62 9.38 -26.84
C ALA A 860 5.91 9.93 -26.22
N HIS A 861 6.40 9.37 -25.10
CA HIS A 861 7.68 9.76 -24.50
C HIS A 861 8.89 9.56 -25.41
N ILE A 862 8.79 8.76 -26.49
CA ILE A 862 9.86 8.66 -27.49
C ILE A 862 10.08 10.01 -28.22
N TRP A 863 9.02 10.79 -28.42
CA TRP A 863 9.10 12.17 -28.92
C TRP A 863 9.28 13.17 -27.78
N TRP A 864 8.62 12.94 -26.64
CA TRP A 864 8.61 13.84 -25.48
C TRP A 864 9.51 13.33 -24.35
N GLY A 865 10.81 13.61 -24.45
CA GLY A 865 11.84 13.14 -23.52
C GLY A 865 12.76 12.12 -24.20
N ASN A 866 12.95 10.97 -23.55
CA ASN A 866 13.74 9.75 -23.86
C ASN A 866 14.71 9.70 -25.05
N SER A 867 14.37 10.21 -26.23
CA SER A 867 15.20 10.08 -27.44
C SER A 867 15.31 11.36 -28.29
N GLN A 868 14.31 12.25 -28.30
CA GLN A 868 14.31 13.40 -29.24
C GLN A 868 14.55 14.76 -28.57
N ILE A 869 14.09 14.95 -27.33
CA ILE A 869 14.33 16.16 -26.55
C ILE A 869 14.88 15.79 -25.17
N ASN A 870 15.75 16.61 -24.62
CA ASN A 870 16.24 16.45 -23.27
C ASN A 870 16.01 17.75 -22.49
N PRO A 871 14.83 17.93 -21.87
CA PRO A 871 14.54 19.13 -21.09
C PRO A 871 15.63 19.40 -20.04
N ASP A 872 15.96 20.67 -19.82
CA ASP A 872 16.87 21.00 -18.72
C ASP A 872 16.20 20.71 -17.37
N GLU A 873 16.95 20.18 -16.40
CA GLU A 873 16.43 19.82 -15.09
C GLU A 873 16.18 21.08 -14.24
N ARG A 874 15.02 21.71 -14.47
CA ARG A 874 14.55 22.95 -13.83
C ARG A 874 13.03 22.97 -13.70
N GLU A 875 12.49 23.99 -13.03
CA GLU A 875 11.05 24.27 -13.04
C GLU A 875 10.49 24.28 -14.47
N GLY A 876 9.35 23.62 -14.69
CA GLY A 876 8.73 23.52 -16.01
C GLY A 876 9.18 22.32 -16.86
N ALA A 877 10.25 21.60 -16.47
CA ALA A 877 10.76 20.46 -17.26
C ALA A 877 9.71 19.35 -17.44
N SER A 878 8.99 19.00 -16.37
CA SER A 878 7.94 17.97 -16.41
C SER A 878 6.75 18.33 -17.32
N MET A 879 6.55 19.61 -17.64
CA MET A 879 5.55 20.02 -18.63
C MET A 879 5.93 19.52 -20.04
N LEU A 880 7.22 19.56 -20.38
CA LEU A 880 7.72 19.14 -21.68
C LEU A 880 7.70 17.62 -21.88
N THR A 881 7.74 16.84 -20.80
CA THR A 881 7.66 15.37 -20.87
C THR A 881 6.23 14.88 -20.66
N GLU A 882 5.60 15.22 -19.53
CA GLU A 882 4.33 14.64 -19.12
C GLU A 882 3.13 15.32 -19.76
N SER A 883 3.08 16.65 -19.79
CA SER A 883 1.91 17.35 -20.37
C SER A 883 1.78 17.11 -21.87
N LEU A 884 2.90 17.00 -22.59
CA LEU A 884 2.90 16.69 -24.02
C LEU A 884 2.53 15.23 -24.31
N ALA A 885 2.99 14.29 -23.48
CA ALA A 885 2.59 12.88 -23.56
C ALA A 885 1.08 12.73 -23.28
N MET A 886 0.56 13.39 -22.23
CA MET A 886 -0.87 13.43 -21.92
C MET A 886 -1.71 14.07 -23.04
N TYR A 887 -1.24 15.16 -23.65
CA TYR A 887 -1.93 15.74 -24.81
C TYR A 887 -2.02 14.75 -25.97
N THR A 888 -0.91 14.07 -26.27
CA THR A 888 -0.83 13.07 -27.33
C THR A 888 -1.78 11.91 -27.05
N GLU A 889 -1.79 11.41 -25.81
CA GLU A 889 -2.72 10.39 -25.31
C GLU A 889 -4.19 10.81 -25.52
N MET A 890 -4.54 12.05 -25.19
CA MET A 890 -5.90 12.60 -25.38
C MET A 890 -6.30 12.69 -26.85
N MET A 891 -5.38 13.07 -27.74
CA MET A 891 -5.68 13.14 -29.19
C MET A 891 -5.84 11.75 -29.81
N ILE A 892 -5.04 10.77 -29.38
CA ILE A 892 -5.23 9.37 -29.78
C ILE A 892 -6.58 8.85 -29.25
N TYR A 893 -6.91 9.17 -27.99
CA TYR A 893 -8.20 8.82 -27.39
C TYR A 893 -9.38 9.42 -28.17
N LYS A 894 -9.29 10.70 -28.57
CA LYS A 894 -10.27 11.37 -29.44
C LYS A 894 -10.40 10.68 -30.80
N LYS A 895 -9.32 10.17 -31.38
CA LYS A 895 -9.35 9.45 -32.66
C LYS A 895 -10.02 8.08 -32.53
N LEU A 896 -9.88 7.43 -31.37
CA LEU A 896 -10.51 6.14 -31.07
C LEU A 896 -12.00 6.26 -30.75
N TYR A 897 -12.37 7.22 -29.89
CA TYR A 897 -13.70 7.28 -29.26
C TYR A 897 -14.50 8.53 -29.60
N GLY A 898 -13.90 9.51 -30.27
CA GLY A 898 -14.52 10.79 -30.59
C GLY A 898 -14.28 11.86 -29.50
N LYS A 899 -14.77 13.06 -29.78
CA LYS A 899 -14.53 14.25 -28.95
C LYS A 899 -15.26 14.20 -27.61
N GLU A 900 -16.52 13.77 -27.60
CA GLU A 900 -17.34 13.76 -26.39
C GLU A 900 -16.72 12.88 -25.28
N PRO A 901 -16.34 11.60 -25.53
CA PRO A 901 -15.65 10.78 -24.53
C PRO A 901 -14.30 11.35 -24.09
N MET A 902 -13.55 12.00 -25.00
CA MET A 902 -12.30 12.68 -24.62
C MET A 902 -12.57 13.81 -23.62
N MET A 903 -13.63 14.61 -23.83
CA MET A 903 -13.98 15.70 -22.92
C MET A 903 -14.44 15.20 -21.56
N GLU A 904 -15.12 14.05 -21.48
CA GLU A 904 -15.41 13.37 -20.20
C GLU A 904 -14.13 13.01 -19.46
N ARG A 905 -13.12 12.50 -20.17
CA ARG A 905 -11.81 12.18 -19.60
C ARG A 905 -11.07 13.43 -19.11
N VAL A 906 -11.16 14.55 -19.83
CA VAL A 906 -10.63 15.85 -19.37
C VAL A 906 -11.32 16.30 -18.07
N GLN A 907 -12.63 16.07 -17.91
CA GLN A 907 -13.33 16.36 -16.65
C GLN A 907 -12.84 15.49 -15.49
N ILE A 908 -12.48 14.22 -15.73
CA ILE A 908 -11.85 13.37 -14.71
C ILE A 908 -10.51 13.98 -14.25
N HIS A 909 -9.67 14.41 -15.19
CA HIS A 909 -8.41 15.10 -14.85
C HIS A 909 -8.65 16.42 -14.10
N GLN A 910 -9.67 17.17 -14.46
CA GLN A 910 -10.06 18.39 -13.74
C GLN A 910 -10.38 18.07 -12.28
N GLN A 911 -11.14 16.99 -12.03
CA GLN A 911 -11.45 16.56 -10.67
C GLN A 911 -10.21 16.09 -9.88
N ILE A 912 -9.27 15.38 -10.53
CA ILE A 912 -8.00 14.98 -9.90
C ILE A 912 -7.21 16.23 -9.50
N TYR A 913 -7.05 17.18 -10.42
CA TYR A 913 -6.36 18.44 -10.17
C TYR A 913 -7.02 19.24 -9.04
N ASP A 914 -8.35 19.37 -9.04
CA ASP A 914 -9.08 20.12 -8.01
C ASP A 914 -8.97 19.48 -6.62
N ASN A 915 -8.95 18.16 -6.54
CA ASN A 915 -8.77 17.44 -5.28
C ASN A 915 -7.34 17.58 -4.74
N GLU A 916 -6.32 17.50 -5.59
CA GLU A 916 -4.91 17.49 -5.18
C GLU A 916 -4.35 18.91 -4.96
N LYS A 917 -4.85 19.94 -5.67
CA LYS A 917 -4.37 21.32 -5.52
C LYS A 917 -4.58 21.87 -4.11
N GLY A 918 -5.64 21.43 -3.44
CA GLY A 918 -5.96 21.80 -2.05
C GLY A 918 -5.16 21.04 -0.99
N LEU A 919 -4.31 20.09 -1.38
CA LEU A 919 -3.43 19.31 -0.50
C LEU A 919 -1.95 19.65 -0.74
N TYR A 920 -1.54 19.80 -2.01
CA TYR A 920 -0.13 19.91 -2.41
C TYR A 920 0.24 21.26 -3.05
N GLY A 921 -0.71 22.20 -3.15
CA GLY A 921 -0.50 23.52 -3.75
C GLY A 921 -0.80 23.58 -5.25
N ASN A 922 -0.75 24.79 -5.81
CA ASN A 922 -1.15 25.07 -7.20
C ASN A 922 -0.14 25.98 -7.94
N PRO A 923 1.09 25.52 -8.22
CA PRO A 923 2.00 26.30 -9.06
C PRO A 923 1.47 26.44 -10.50
N PRO A 924 1.89 27.49 -11.23
CA PRO A 924 1.56 27.61 -12.65
C PRO A 924 2.26 26.53 -13.47
N LEU A 925 1.62 26.07 -14.55
CA LEU A 925 2.04 24.87 -15.29
C LEU A 925 3.43 25.04 -15.92
N TYR A 926 3.75 26.21 -16.46
CA TYR A 926 5.06 26.49 -17.07
C TYR A 926 6.23 26.48 -16.07
N LYS A 927 5.95 26.57 -14.76
CA LYS A 927 6.93 26.47 -13.66
C LYS A 927 6.60 25.30 -12.74
N VAL A 928 5.99 24.25 -13.29
CA VAL A 928 5.68 23.07 -12.49
C VAL A 928 6.97 22.53 -11.85
N PRO A 929 7.02 22.38 -10.51
CA PRO A 929 8.16 21.77 -9.85
C PRO A 929 8.16 20.26 -10.10
N TYR A 930 9.33 19.64 -9.99
CA TYR A 930 9.44 18.19 -10.08
C TYR A 930 8.59 17.51 -9.00
N GLY A 931 7.91 16.42 -9.36
CA GLY A 931 7.04 15.66 -8.44
C GLY A 931 5.60 16.16 -8.30
N ALA A 932 5.23 17.34 -8.83
CA ALA A 932 3.85 17.83 -8.83
C ALA A 932 3.01 17.21 -9.96
N THR A 933 2.70 15.92 -9.85
CA THR A 933 2.02 15.13 -10.90
C THR A 933 0.62 15.64 -11.24
N HIS A 934 -0.17 16.12 -10.28
CA HIS A 934 -1.49 16.73 -10.55
C HIS A 934 -1.42 17.95 -11.47
N ILE A 935 -0.29 18.66 -11.45
CA ILE A 935 -0.04 19.79 -12.34
C ILE A 935 0.47 19.28 -13.69
N ALA A 936 1.57 18.52 -13.70
CA ALA A 936 2.21 18.10 -14.94
C ALA A 936 1.33 17.19 -15.81
N TYR A 937 0.55 16.29 -15.20
CA TYR A 937 -0.35 15.38 -15.91
C TYR A 937 -1.74 16.00 -16.11
N SER A 938 -2.46 16.25 -15.02
CA SER A 938 -3.88 16.62 -15.09
C SER A 938 -4.09 18.06 -15.58
N LYS A 939 -3.49 19.07 -14.92
CA LYS A 939 -3.54 20.47 -15.41
C LYS A 939 -2.93 20.59 -16.81
N GLY A 940 -1.84 19.84 -17.07
CA GLY A 940 -1.21 19.70 -18.39
C GLY A 940 -2.18 19.27 -19.48
N ALA A 941 -2.88 18.15 -19.29
CA ALA A 941 -3.87 17.63 -20.24
C ALA A 941 -5.00 18.64 -20.50
N ILE A 942 -5.53 19.24 -19.43
CA ILE A 942 -6.62 20.22 -19.51
C ILE A 942 -6.19 21.43 -20.33
N ALA A 943 -5.04 22.04 -20.00
CA ALA A 943 -4.53 23.23 -20.67
C ALA A 943 -4.23 22.97 -22.15
N MET A 944 -3.63 21.84 -22.48
CA MET A 944 -3.29 21.48 -23.87
C MET A 944 -4.54 21.18 -24.71
N VAL A 945 -5.55 20.50 -24.14
CA VAL A 945 -6.82 20.27 -24.83
C VAL A 945 -7.59 21.59 -25.01
N GLU A 946 -7.65 22.45 -24.00
CA GLU A 946 -8.28 23.77 -24.10
C GLU A 946 -7.57 24.63 -25.17
N LEU A 947 -6.24 24.58 -25.25
CA LEU A 947 -5.48 25.22 -26.33
C LEU A 947 -5.88 24.67 -27.71
N SER A 948 -5.96 23.34 -27.87
CA SER A 948 -6.38 22.71 -29.12
C SER A 948 -7.80 23.10 -29.53
N GLU A 949 -8.70 23.33 -28.58
CA GLU A 949 -10.06 23.81 -28.84
C GLU A 949 -10.09 25.30 -29.23
N LEU A 950 -9.15 26.10 -28.72
CA LEU A 950 -9.06 27.53 -29.02
C LEU A 950 -8.49 27.83 -30.41
N ILE A 951 -7.44 27.11 -30.84
CA ILE A 951 -6.71 27.41 -32.07
C ILE A 951 -6.72 26.29 -33.14
N GLY A 952 -7.25 25.12 -32.79
CA GLY A 952 -7.30 23.94 -33.65
C GLY A 952 -6.12 22.98 -33.44
N GLU A 953 -6.39 21.68 -33.52
CA GLU A 953 -5.42 20.59 -33.35
C GLU A 953 -4.23 20.72 -34.32
N ASP A 954 -4.49 20.99 -35.60
CA ASP A 954 -3.44 21.11 -36.62
C ASP A 954 -2.41 22.20 -36.27
N LYS A 955 -2.86 23.31 -35.68
CA LYS A 955 -1.97 24.41 -35.27
C LYS A 955 -1.14 24.06 -34.04
N VAL A 956 -1.76 23.40 -33.06
CA VAL A 956 -1.03 22.89 -31.89
C VAL A 956 0.03 21.88 -32.34
N ASN A 957 -0.34 20.91 -33.18
CA ASN A 957 0.59 19.93 -33.74
C ASN A 957 1.69 20.57 -34.60
N GLN A 958 1.38 21.65 -35.34
CA GLN A 958 2.40 22.43 -36.05
C GLN A 958 3.40 23.09 -35.10
N ALA A 959 2.93 23.67 -33.98
CA ALA A 959 3.80 24.24 -32.96
C ALA A 959 4.68 23.16 -32.31
N LEU A 960 4.10 22.01 -31.96
CA LEU A 960 4.83 20.88 -31.38
C LEU A 960 5.89 20.30 -32.34
N ARG A 961 5.57 20.19 -33.63
CA ARG A 961 6.54 19.82 -34.68
C ARG A 961 7.69 20.82 -34.77
N SER A 962 7.37 22.11 -34.75
CA SER A 962 8.37 23.18 -34.81
C SER A 962 9.25 23.19 -33.56
N PHE A 963 8.65 22.97 -32.40
CA PHE A 963 9.35 22.82 -31.12
C PHE A 963 10.37 21.67 -31.17
N LEU A 964 9.98 20.47 -31.63
CA LEU A 964 10.90 19.34 -31.80
C LEU A 964 12.03 19.66 -32.77
N ALA A 965 11.73 20.31 -33.90
CA ALA A 965 12.74 20.64 -34.90
C ALA A 965 13.77 21.66 -34.38
N ASN A 966 13.32 22.65 -33.62
CA ASN A 966 14.16 23.75 -33.11
C ASN A 966 14.92 23.39 -31.81
N ASN A 967 14.49 22.33 -31.11
CA ASN A 967 15.03 21.97 -29.79
C ASN A 967 15.57 20.54 -29.73
N LYS A 968 16.07 20.02 -30.86
CA LYS A 968 16.78 18.74 -30.85
C LYS A 968 18.02 18.83 -29.96
N TYR A 969 18.28 17.73 -29.27
CA TYR A 969 19.54 17.51 -28.58
C TYR A 969 20.73 17.82 -29.52
N PRO A 970 21.81 18.49 -29.07
CA PRO A 970 22.23 18.77 -27.68
C PRO A 970 21.58 19.99 -26.98
N LYS A 971 20.70 20.74 -27.64
CA LYS A 971 19.95 21.82 -26.94
C LYS A 971 19.03 21.19 -25.89
N LYS A 972 19.03 21.76 -24.68
CA LYS A 972 18.11 21.35 -23.60
C LYS A 972 16.98 22.38 -23.46
N PRO A 973 15.78 22.13 -24.02
CA PRO A 973 14.71 23.12 -24.03
C PRO A 973 14.11 23.36 -22.65
N THR A 974 13.44 24.51 -22.52
CA THR A 974 12.64 24.92 -21.38
C THR A 974 11.16 25.05 -21.75
N SER A 975 10.29 25.19 -20.75
CA SER A 975 8.87 25.45 -20.98
C SER A 975 8.63 26.75 -21.76
N LEU A 976 9.54 27.72 -21.69
CA LEU A 976 9.45 28.98 -22.44
C LEU A 976 9.63 28.76 -23.95
N ASP A 977 10.56 27.90 -24.36
CA ASP A 977 10.76 27.54 -25.78
C ASP A 977 9.47 26.98 -26.39
N LEU A 978 8.71 26.18 -25.62
CA LEU A 978 7.44 25.63 -26.05
C LEU A 978 6.35 26.71 -26.18
N LEU A 979 6.27 27.62 -25.20
CA LEU A 979 5.30 28.72 -25.22
C LEU A 979 5.55 29.65 -26.42
N GLU A 980 6.81 29.90 -26.77
CA GLU A 980 7.16 30.66 -27.98
C GLU A 980 6.61 30.03 -29.25
N GLU A 981 6.69 28.71 -29.39
CA GLU A 981 6.11 28.01 -30.55
C GLU A 981 4.58 28.08 -30.57
N PHE A 982 3.92 28.06 -29.40
CA PHE A 982 2.47 28.31 -29.33
C PHE A 982 2.10 29.73 -29.76
N TYR A 983 2.87 30.75 -29.37
CA TYR A 983 2.61 32.13 -29.78
C TYR A 983 2.73 32.33 -31.30
N LYS A 984 3.68 31.63 -31.96
CA LYS A 984 3.90 31.73 -33.41
C LYS A 984 2.72 31.23 -34.25
N VAL A 985 1.91 30.30 -33.73
CA VAL A 985 0.77 29.71 -34.46
C VAL A 985 -0.57 30.38 -34.13
N LEU A 986 -0.58 31.41 -33.26
CA LEU A 986 -1.81 32.10 -32.90
C LEU A 986 -2.41 32.85 -34.11
N PRO A 987 -3.73 32.74 -34.34
CA PRO A 987 -4.37 33.47 -35.43
C PRO A 987 -4.47 34.99 -35.19
N ASN A 988 -4.36 35.45 -33.93
CA ASN A 988 -4.34 36.87 -33.57
C ASN A 988 -3.72 37.08 -32.17
N ASP A 989 -3.26 38.30 -31.91
CA ASP A 989 -2.61 38.67 -30.64
C ASP A 989 -3.56 38.65 -29.43
N ALA A 990 -4.88 38.75 -29.65
CA ALA A 990 -5.87 38.73 -28.57
C ALA A 990 -5.98 37.35 -27.89
N LEU A 991 -5.50 36.28 -28.53
CA LEU A 991 -5.45 34.94 -27.93
C LEU A 991 -4.22 34.69 -27.06
N ARG A 992 -3.21 35.57 -27.12
CA ARG A 992 -1.99 35.44 -26.31
C ARG A 992 -2.31 35.44 -24.81
N SER A 993 -3.19 36.35 -24.36
CA SER A 993 -3.64 36.41 -22.97
C SER A 993 -4.36 35.15 -22.51
N LYS A 994 -5.06 34.45 -23.41
CA LYS A 994 -5.69 33.16 -23.09
C LYS A 994 -4.66 32.05 -22.92
N VAL A 995 -3.63 32.02 -23.76
CA VAL A 995 -2.50 31.09 -23.59
C VAL A 995 -1.81 31.35 -22.25
N ASP A 996 -1.52 32.60 -21.93
CA ASP A 996 -0.91 32.97 -20.65
C ASP A 996 -1.79 32.52 -19.47
N GLN A 997 -3.11 32.66 -19.57
CA GLN A 997 -4.04 32.17 -18.54
C GLN A 997 -4.01 30.64 -18.37
N LEU A 998 -3.80 29.88 -19.45
CA LEU A 998 -3.76 28.41 -19.38
C LEU A 998 -2.46 27.89 -18.74
N PHE A 999 -1.33 28.52 -19.05
CA PHE A 999 -0.01 27.98 -18.71
C PHE A 999 0.71 28.74 -17.59
N MET A 1000 0.48 30.05 -17.46
CA MET A 1000 1.17 30.94 -16.52
C MET A 1000 0.33 31.34 -15.30
N ASP A 1001 -0.99 31.31 -15.38
CA ASP A 1001 -1.85 31.69 -14.25
C ASP A 1001 -2.09 30.55 -13.24
N VAL A 1002 -2.37 30.99 -12.00
CA VAL A 1002 -2.71 30.14 -10.85
C VAL A 1002 -4.22 30.11 -10.59
N ASN A 1003 -4.98 31.04 -11.18
CA ASN A 1003 -6.41 31.23 -10.88
C ASN A 1003 -7.33 30.47 -11.86
N LYS A 1004 -7.50 29.17 -11.60
CA LYS A 1004 -8.74 28.42 -11.86
C LYS A 1004 -9.00 27.42 -10.73
#